data_AF-A0A969KPF3-F1
#
_entry.id   AF-A0A969KPF3-F1
#
_cell.length_a   1.000
_cell.length_b   1.000
_cell.length_c   1.000
_cell.angle_alpha   90.00
_cell.angle_beta   90.00
_cell.angle_gamma   90.00
#
_symmetry.space_group_name_H-M   'P 1'
#
loop_
_entity.id
_entity.type
_entity.pdbx_description
1 polymer ?
#
loop_
_entity_poly.entity_id
_entity_poly.type
_entity_poly.pdbx_seq_one_letter_code
_entity_poly.pdbx_strand_id
1 'polypeptide(L)'
;MERIYSSFAYLLSGSEEGREGQDLPAALAGGAYLFILGVQLIAILWTQSRGPLLGILLGSYLFGLLLLSALRPRFHRPLLAGWVGLGIAGFAMLVLLNTTSLLDFAKAVPMVDRLGSAFSLEGGTSRVRVLIWQGVADMVLPHDPLIYPDGNTDSVNVLRPLVGYGPEAMWIAYNPFYPPDLAHVEARNASPDRSHNETWDSLVITGLLGFLANLTLFVSLFYFSLKWLGLLVNRRDNILFGLLLSGFTIGAVALFYSADSSFRLFGAALPTGLTLGLLVYVTLAPFVHPNYKPVPADVPRLLLIVALVCTITAHFVEIHTGIAIVATRTYFWIEVALLLVLGMRWATAESFGVSAAADSALEETSVSADEPETKSRRRRRTARNTTAARTRSSLPSVPTTVLTDLLIFLTFVYIYSTNSQGLNSAFAVLFNSVTTRQENGQTVSSPAVLFLLLFTWLICATLGMAAESLQQKRMPPPGWWLRGYGLHALIVWGGWLIYGLVQGNRLSSGAVSGDLDRQLTHVAGHFALFTWLLIGWIIAAGTVFAWPWLRDRRTPTGSRLAVSAGVGVLLAIVMLVVINSVNVALVRADIIYKQGQQFDAQGNWVSSIELYRRALAARKTEDHYMLFLGRSLLEQAKQASTEGVYQLPESAGLTDVLALTPEVVSQMNRTELLRAAEVVLQNAQSVNPLNTDHTANLARLYRTWADLATDPEQRQEMLDKSLAEYDMAVQLSPNAAHLWNEKGNAHVAREERDLAEAAFRHSLSLDQRFDQTYMLLADFFERDQAYDRIKEVLSEGLKELPENAQLYSYLGVAQARSDDLPGAIDSNLKVLELQPTNMGAMRNLSLLYRDSQQPEDAVKWAEQAIAITPPNQVNDLKQLHQLAASLYQVTGQQDQVLASYERIREIDPNDAAALRTLNSLYAQNQDWGKSVEVLRALAALEPDRFEHPLEIARILQQVGQTEDAVDFANRALSLAPEDQKEAISQLIQQWSQQG
;
A
#
# COMPACT_ATOMS: atom_id res chain seq x y z
N MET A 1 -32.89 7.27 -6.42
CA MET A 1 -33.47 8.59 -6.11
C MET A 1 -34.96 8.68 -6.43
N GLU A 2 -35.44 8.47 -7.67
CA GLU A 2 -36.90 8.50 -7.96
C GLU A 2 -37.66 7.41 -7.20
N ARG A 3 -37.11 6.18 -7.13
CA ARG A 3 -37.66 5.09 -6.30
C ARG A 3 -37.61 5.39 -4.79
N ILE A 4 -36.59 6.12 -4.35
CA ILE A 4 -36.42 6.54 -2.94
C ILE A 4 -37.48 7.60 -2.64
N TYR A 5 -37.56 8.65 -3.46
CA TYR A 5 -38.57 9.69 -3.38
C TYR A 5 -39.98 9.09 -3.46
N SER A 6 -40.26 8.16 -4.37
CA SER A 6 -41.57 7.52 -4.46
C SER A 6 -41.88 6.69 -3.22
N SER A 7 -40.93 5.93 -2.68
CA SER A 7 -41.13 5.14 -1.45
C SER A 7 -41.31 6.03 -0.22
N PHE A 8 -40.53 7.12 -0.08
CA PHE A 8 -40.64 8.07 1.02
C PHE A 8 -41.87 8.98 0.91
N ALA A 9 -42.17 9.51 -0.29
CA ALA A 9 -43.38 10.29 -0.54
C ALA A 9 -44.62 9.43 -0.33
N TYR A 10 -44.59 8.15 -0.70
CA TYR A 10 -45.64 7.19 -0.39
C TYR A 10 -45.83 7.00 1.13
N LEU A 11 -44.75 6.77 1.89
CA LEU A 11 -44.79 6.65 3.36
C LEU A 11 -45.25 7.94 4.08
N LEU A 12 -44.93 9.11 3.54
CA LEU A 12 -45.19 10.42 4.16
C LEU A 12 -46.53 11.05 3.73
N SER A 13 -47.09 10.66 2.58
CA SER A 13 -48.30 11.30 2.02
C SER A 13 -49.61 10.80 2.61
N GLY A 14 -49.61 9.71 3.38
CA GLY A 14 -50.76 9.26 4.19
C GLY A 14 -52.11 9.21 3.46
N SER A 15 -52.13 8.98 2.15
CA SER A 15 -53.37 9.04 1.38
C SER A 15 -54.16 7.73 1.54
N GLU A 16 -55.24 7.79 2.33
CA GLU A 16 -56.11 6.65 2.70
C GLU A 16 -56.94 6.05 1.55
N GLU A 17 -57.01 6.65 0.36
CA GLU A 17 -57.93 6.18 -0.68
C GLU A 17 -57.23 5.37 -1.80
N GLY A 18 -57.26 4.04 -1.65
CA GLY A 18 -57.25 3.09 -2.77
C GLY A 18 -55.95 2.34 -3.07
N ARG A 19 -54.94 2.31 -2.17
CA ARG A 19 -53.62 1.68 -2.45
C ARG A 19 -52.97 0.94 -1.25
N GLU A 20 -53.71 0.15 -0.48
CA GLU A 20 -53.23 -0.67 0.66
C GLU A 20 -52.19 -1.76 0.32
N GLY A 21 -51.82 -1.93 -0.96
CA GLY A 21 -50.93 -3.02 -1.42
C GLY A 21 -49.45 -2.68 -1.58
N GLN A 22 -49.03 -1.43 -1.31
CA GLN A 22 -47.67 -0.94 -1.61
C GLN A 22 -46.87 -0.47 -0.36
N ASP A 23 -47.47 -0.49 0.84
CA ASP A 23 -46.85 -0.09 2.12
C ASP A 23 -45.64 -0.91 2.54
N LEU A 24 -45.77 -2.24 2.62
CA LEU A 24 -44.65 -3.07 3.05
C LEU A 24 -43.44 -3.03 2.08
N PRO A 25 -43.61 -3.16 0.75
CA PRO A 25 -42.48 -3.05 -0.18
C PRO A 25 -41.79 -1.69 -0.16
N ALA A 26 -42.56 -0.60 -0.06
CA ALA A 26 -42.01 0.75 0.03
C ALA A 26 -41.27 0.97 1.36
N ALA A 27 -41.81 0.46 2.48
CA ALA A 27 -41.16 0.48 3.79
C ALA A 27 -39.86 -0.33 3.81
N LEU A 28 -39.85 -1.53 3.22
CA LEU A 28 -38.65 -2.37 3.13
C LEU A 28 -37.56 -1.71 2.27
N ALA A 29 -37.92 -1.16 1.11
CA ALA A 29 -36.97 -0.41 0.27
C ALA A 29 -36.45 0.84 1.00
N GLY A 30 -37.34 1.63 1.60
CA GLY A 30 -36.98 2.82 2.36
C GLY A 30 -36.05 2.50 3.54
N GLY A 31 -36.36 1.47 4.32
CA GLY A 31 -35.53 0.98 5.42
C GLY A 31 -34.15 0.52 4.96
N ALA A 32 -34.06 -0.23 3.86
CA ALA A 32 -32.78 -0.64 3.28
C ALA A 32 -31.93 0.56 2.83
N TYR A 33 -32.54 1.56 2.19
CA TYR A 33 -31.82 2.79 1.80
C TYR A 33 -31.37 3.61 3.02
N LEU A 34 -32.19 3.72 4.08
CA LEU A 34 -31.80 4.37 5.33
C LEU A 34 -30.65 3.66 6.02
N PHE A 35 -30.66 2.32 6.02
CA PHE A 35 -29.58 1.54 6.56
C PHE A 35 -28.28 1.80 5.79
N ILE A 36 -28.31 1.76 4.45
CA ILE A 36 -27.13 2.08 3.62
C ILE A 36 -26.61 3.48 3.94
N LEU A 37 -27.49 4.48 3.97
CA LEU A 37 -27.11 5.87 4.29
C LEU A 37 -26.50 5.95 5.70
N GLY A 38 -27.11 5.30 6.69
CA GLY A 38 -26.61 5.26 8.06
C GLY A 38 -25.22 4.64 8.15
N VAL A 39 -25.00 3.49 7.48
CA VAL A 39 -23.69 2.84 7.43
C VAL A 39 -22.65 3.72 6.71
N GLN A 40 -23.02 4.39 5.61
CA GLN A 40 -22.14 5.32 4.91
C GLN A 40 -21.73 6.51 5.80
N LEU A 41 -22.69 7.10 6.51
CA LEU A 41 -22.40 8.20 7.45
C LEU A 41 -21.52 7.72 8.61
N ILE A 42 -21.81 6.55 9.20
CA ILE A 42 -20.98 5.95 10.25
C ILE A 42 -19.57 5.68 9.72
N ALA A 43 -19.42 5.17 8.50
CA ALA A 43 -18.12 4.91 7.89
C ALA A 43 -17.32 6.21 7.70
N ILE A 44 -17.96 7.29 7.25
CA ILE A 44 -17.31 8.60 7.10
C ILE A 44 -16.91 9.17 8.48
N LEU A 45 -17.80 9.05 9.47
CA LEU A 45 -17.52 9.45 10.85
C LEU A 45 -16.37 8.64 11.46
N TRP A 46 -16.30 7.33 11.20
CA TRP A 46 -15.25 6.49 11.77
C TRP A 46 -13.92 6.68 11.05
N THR A 47 -13.92 6.78 9.72
CA THR A 47 -12.70 6.95 8.92
C THR A 47 -12.03 8.31 9.10
N GLN A 48 -12.77 9.33 9.56
CA GLN A 48 -12.25 10.69 9.78
C GLN A 48 -11.61 11.30 8.52
N SER A 49 -12.06 10.87 7.32
CA SER A 49 -11.50 11.30 6.05
C SER A 49 -12.01 12.69 5.66
N ARG A 50 -11.08 13.63 5.43
CA ARG A 50 -11.40 15.04 5.12
C ARG A 50 -12.07 15.22 3.76
N GLY A 51 -11.61 14.50 2.73
CA GLY A 51 -12.12 14.64 1.35
C GLY A 51 -13.62 14.35 1.23
N PRO A 52 -14.09 13.14 1.62
CA PRO A 52 -15.51 12.80 1.64
C PRO A 52 -16.34 13.73 2.54
N LEU A 53 -15.80 14.17 3.68
CA LEU A 53 -16.47 15.11 4.57
C LEU A 53 -16.73 16.47 3.89
N LEU A 54 -15.70 17.06 3.28
CA LEU A 54 -15.82 18.32 2.53
C LEU A 54 -16.73 18.16 1.31
N GLY A 55 -16.62 17.03 0.61
CA GLY A 55 -17.49 16.68 -0.52
C GLY A 55 -18.97 16.63 -0.13
N ILE A 56 -19.32 15.95 0.97
CA ILE A 56 -20.71 15.88 1.46
C ILE A 56 -21.20 17.25 1.94
N LEU A 57 -20.38 18.02 2.67
CA LEU A 57 -20.77 19.35 3.15
C LEU A 57 -21.13 20.27 1.97
N LEU A 58 -20.25 20.36 0.97
CA LEU A 58 -20.49 21.19 -0.21
C LEU A 58 -21.63 20.63 -1.08
N GLY A 59 -21.65 19.32 -1.35
CA GLY A 59 -22.68 18.67 -2.14
C GLY A 59 -24.08 18.86 -1.54
N SER A 60 -24.22 18.74 -0.21
CA SER A 60 -25.48 18.96 0.51
C SER A 60 -25.91 20.43 0.49
N TYR A 61 -24.94 21.35 0.63
CA TYR A 61 -25.22 22.78 0.51
C TYR A 61 -25.72 23.14 -0.89
N LEU A 62 -25.04 22.67 -1.93
CA LEU A 62 -25.42 22.87 -3.32
C LEU A 62 -26.77 22.21 -3.63
N PHE A 63 -27.07 21.06 -3.03
CA PHE A 63 -28.36 20.39 -3.17
C PHE A 63 -29.51 21.27 -2.71
N GLY A 64 -29.41 21.83 -1.49
CA GLY A 64 -30.41 22.79 -0.99
C GLY A 64 -30.51 24.04 -1.87
N LEU A 65 -29.36 24.55 -2.34
CA LEU A 65 -29.30 25.74 -3.18
C LEU A 65 -29.99 25.51 -4.54
N LEU A 66 -29.69 24.41 -5.22
CA LEU A 66 -30.29 24.03 -6.50
C LEU A 66 -31.76 23.66 -6.35
N LEU A 67 -32.15 22.99 -5.26
CA LEU A 67 -33.55 22.67 -4.98
C LEU A 67 -34.40 23.95 -4.92
N LEU A 68 -33.94 24.95 -4.17
CA LEU A 68 -34.63 26.24 -4.03
C LEU A 68 -34.59 27.07 -5.32
N SER A 69 -33.47 27.03 -6.05
CA SER A 69 -33.25 27.86 -7.24
C SER A 69 -33.91 27.32 -8.51
N ALA A 70 -33.88 26.00 -8.71
CA ALA A 70 -34.43 25.34 -9.91
C ALA A 70 -35.92 25.02 -9.77
N LEU A 71 -36.35 24.48 -8.61
CA LEU A 71 -37.77 24.07 -8.43
C LEU A 71 -38.66 25.23 -7.99
N ARG A 72 -38.08 26.24 -7.34
CA ARG A 72 -38.74 27.48 -6.93
C ARG A 72 -40.05 27.26 -6.16
N PRO A 73 -40.01 26.54 -5.01
CA PRO A 73 -41.18 26.32 -4.18
C PRO A 73 -41.80 27.64 -3.68
N ARG A 74 -42.98 27.56 -3.08
CA ARG A 74 -43.62 28.71 -2.42
C ARG A 74 -42.64 29.27 -1.38
N PHE A 75 -42.39 30.58 -1.42
CA PHE A 75 -41.37 31.27 -0.60
C PHE A 75 -39.90 30.94 -0.93
N HIS A 76 -39.57 30.51 -2.16
CA HIS A 76 -38.19 30.22 -2.54
C HIS A 76 -37.20 31.39 -2.27
N ARG A 77 -37.59 32.66 -2.44
CA ARG A 77 -36.67 33.80 -2.22
C ARG A 77 -36.21 33.97 -0.77
N PRO A 78 -37.11 34.07 0.23
CA PRO A 78 -36.67 34.13 1.63
C PRO A 78 -36.01 32.83 2.09
N LEU A 79 -36.45 31.67 1.59
CA LEU A 79 -35.78 30.40 1.87
C LEU A 79 -34.35 30.37 1.30
N LEU A 80 -34.16 30.86 0.09
CA LEU A 80 -32.85 30.97 -0.56
C LEU A 80 -31.95 31.96 0.18
N ALA A 81 -32.47 33.12 0.57
CA ALA A 81 -31.72 34.09 1.38
C ALA A 81 -31.29 33.49 2.73
N GLY A 82 -32.20 32.76 3.41
CA GLY A 82 -31.88 32.05 4.64
C GLY A 82 -30.83 30.95 4.43
N TRP A 83 -30.93 30.18 3.35
CA TRP A 83 -29.96 29.12 3.02
C TRP A 83 -28.58 29.68 2.67
N VAL A 84 -28.51 30.78 1.91
CA VAL A 84 -27.27 31.49 1.62
C VAL A 84 -26.68 32.07 2.91
N GLY A 85 -27.51 32.67 3.78
CA GLY A 85 -27.09 33.14 5.10
C GLY A 85 -26.51 32.03 5.96
N LEU A 86 -27.12 30.84 5.97
CA LEU A 86 -26.59 29.66 6.65
C LEU A 86 -25.23 29.22 6.07
N GLY A 87 -25.09 29.25 4.74
CA GLY A 87 -23.80 28.96 4.07
C GLY A 87 -22.70 29.94 4.45
N ILE A 88 -23.00 31.24 4.45
CA ILE A 88 -22.06 32.30 4.87
C ILE A 88 -21.69 32.13 6.35
N ALA A 89 -22.67 31.88 7.23
CA ALA A 89 -22.43 31.64 8.65
C ALA A 89 -21.58 30.37 8.89
N GLY A 90 -21.85 29.30 8.16
CA GLY A 90 -21.07 28.06 8.21
C GLY A 90 -19.64 28.25 7.72
N PHE A 91 -19.43 28.98 6.63
CA PHE A 91 -18.09 29.32 6.15
C PHE A 91 -17.34 30.23 7.13
N ALA A 92 -18.02 31.26 7.67
CA ALA A 92 -17.44 32.12 8.71
C ALA A 92 -17.06 31.31 9.96
N MET A 93 -17.89 30.36 10.39
CA MET A 93 -17.58 29.43 11.48
C MET A 93 -16.35 28.58 11.15
N LEU A 94 -16.23 28.05 9.93
CA LEU A 94 -15.06 27.28 9.51
C LEU A 94 -13.79 28.15 9.52
N VAL A 95 -13.85 29.39 9.04
CA VAL A 95 -12.74 30.34 9.11
C VAL A 95 -12.36 30.62 10.57
N LEU A 96 -13.33 30.93 11.43
CA LEU A 96 -13.09 31.17 12.86
C LEU A 96 -12.46 29.95 13.55
N LEU A 97 -12.93 28.74 13.22
CA LEU A 97 -12.41 27.49 13.77
C LEU A 97 -10.94 27.24 13.40
N ASN A 98 -10.51 27.69 12.21
CA ASN A 98 -9.14 27.50 11.71
C ASN A 98 -8.19 28.67 12.05
N THR A 99 -8.71 29.87 12.30
CA THR A 99 -7.88 31.10 12.44
C THR A 99 -7.85 31.65 13.86
N THR A 100 -8.70 31.18 14.77
CA THR A 100 -8.80 31.68 16.14
C THR A 100 -8.72 30.55 17.16
N SER A 101 -8.27 30.87 18.38
CA SER A 101 -8.28 29.96 19.53
C SER A 101 -9.60 29.94 20.29
N LEU A 102 -10.55 30.81 19.94
CA LEU A 102 -11.85 30.95 20.63
C LEU A 102 -12.68 29.66 20.64
N LEU A 103 -12.46 28.78 19.65
CA LEU A 103 -13.21 27.54 19.44
C LEU A 103 -12.37 26.28 19.72
N ASP A 104 -11.23 26.40 20.39
CA ASP A 104 -10.35 25.25 20.66
C ASP A 104 -11.04 24.19 21.52
N PHE A 105 -11.98 24.57 22.39
CA PHE A 105 -12.82 23.62 23.14
C PHE A 105 -13.60 22.67 22.21
N ALA A 106 -14.00 23.15 21.02
CA ALA A 106 -14.74 22.35 20.05
C ALA A 106 -13.84 21.35 19.33
N LYS A 107 -12.53 21.64 19.22
CA LYS A 107 -11.50 20.74 18.65
C LYS A 107 -11.20 19.53 19.55
N ALA A 108 -11.75 19.46 20.77
CA ALA A 108 -11.72 18.23 21.56
C ALA A 108 -12.49 17.08 20.89
N VAL A 109 -13.43 17.38 19.99
CA VAL A 109 -14.11 16.38 19.16
C VAL A 109 -13.28 16.11 17.90
N PRO A 110 -12.81 14.88 17.65
CA PRO A 110 -11.89 14.59 16.54
C PRO A 110 -12.37 15.07 15.17
N MET A 111 -13.66 14.94 14.88
CA MET A 111 -14.23 15.39 13.60
C MET A 111 -14.19 16.92 13.44
N VAL A 112 -14.37 17.65 14.54
CA VAL A 112 -14.30 19.12 14.55
C VAL A 112 -12.85 19.57 14.46
N ASP A 113 -11.93 18.87 15.12
CA ASP A 113 -10.49 19.12 14.98
C ASP A 113 -10.02 18.96 13.53
N ARG A 114 -10.51 17.93 12.83
CA ARG A 114 -10.23 17.73 11.39
C ARG A 114 -10.68 18.91 10.53
N LEU A 115 -11.80 19.57 10.87
CA LEU A 115 -12.26 20.78 10.21
C LEU A 115 -11.51 22.02 10.68
N GLY A 116 -11.10 22.08 11.95
CA GLY A 116 -10.32 23.18 12.55
C GLY A 116 -8.84 23.21 12.17
N SER A 117 -8.39 22.17 11.48
CA SER A 117 -7.06 22.05 10.86
C SER A 117 -7.13 21.97 9.33
N ALA A 118 -8.28 22.30 8.72
CA ALA A 118 -8.48 22.24 7.28
C ALA A 118 -7.61 23.24 6.51
N PHE A 119 -7.23 24.36 7.12
CA PHE A 119 -6.33 25.37 6.53
C PHE A 119 -4.87 25.21 6.97
N SER A 120 -4.55 24.21 7.80
CA SER A 120 -3.17 23.97 8.24
C SER A 120 -2.34 23.38 7.11
N LEU A 121 -1.28 24.09 6.73
CA LEU A 121 -0.31 23.64 5.73
C LEU A 121 0.84 22.81 6.35
N GLU A 122 1.01 22.88 7.67
CA GLU A 122 2.18 22.31 8.37
C GLU A 122 1.91 20.94 9.01
N GLY A 123 0.65 20.55 9.18
CA GLY A 123 0.29 19.30 9.86
C GLY A 123 0.41 18.05 8.97
N GLY A 124 1.14 17.04 9.44
CA GLY A 124 1.20 15.67 8.91
C GLY A 124 1.04 15.54 7.39
N THR A 125 -0.07 14.94 6.95
CA THR A 125 -0.38 14.69 5.53
C THR A 125 -0.57 15.95 4.68
N SER A 126 -0.82 17.11 5.28
CA SER A 126 -1.00 18.38 4.56
C SER A 126 0.35 18.95 4.15
N ARG A 127 1.37 18.87 5.03
CA ARG A 127 2.75 19.26 4.72
C ARG A 127 3.33 18.43 3.58
N VAL A 128 3.10 17.12 3.61
CA VAL A 128 3.49 16.20 2.51
C VAL A 128 2.91 16.68 1.18
N ARG A 129 1.61 16.95 1.11
CA ARG A 129 0.96 17.42 -0.13
C ARG A 129 1.51 18.75 -0.60
N VAL A 130 1.69 19.73 0.29
CA VAL A 130 2.19 21.06 -0.07
C VAL A 130 3.61 20.98 -0.63
N LEU A 131 4.47 20.14 -0.06
CA LEU A 131 5.82 19.90 -0.58
C LEU A 131 5.77 19.19 -1.94
N ILE A 132 4.92 18.17 -2.10
CA ILE A 132 4.74 17.53 -3.42
C ILE A 132 4.26 18.55 -4.46
N TRP A 133 3.31 19.40 -4.11
CA TRP A 133 2.80 20.44 -5.00
C TRP A 133 3.85 21.50 -5.34
N GLN A 134 4.78 21.78 -4.44
CA GLN A 134 5.92 22.64 -4.73
C GLN A 134 6.78 22.04 -5.83
N GLY A 135 7.22 20.78 -5.67
CA GLY A 135 8.01 20.09 -6.70
C GLY A 135 7.26 20.00 -8.04
N VAL A 136 5.94 19.76 -8.01
CA VAL A 136 5.13 19.71 -9.23
C VAL A 136 5.02 21.09 -9.89
N ALA A 137 4.88 22.16 -9.12
CA ALA A 137 4.86 23.51 -9.66
C ALA A 137 6.19 23.82 -10.38
N ASP A 138 7.32 23.44 -9.76
CA ASP A 138 8.65 23.63 -10.34
C ASP A 138 8.86 22.76 -11.61
N MET A 139 8.28 21.56 -11.66
CA MET A 139 8.30 20.65 -12.81
C MET A 139 7.44 21.10 -14.01
N VAL A 140 6.33 21.79 -13.76
CA VAL A 140 5.41 22.23 -14.85
C VAL A 140 5.78 23.62 -15.37
N LEU A 141 6.49 24.41 -14.58
CA LEU A 141 7.03 25.70 -15.00
C LEU A 141 8.29 25.50 -15.88
N PRO A 142 8.71 26.52 -16.68
CA PRO A 142 9.93 26.42 -17.45
C PRO A 142 11.15 26.14 -16.55
N HIS A 143 11.86 25.05 -16.83
CA HIS A 143 13.06 24.60 -16.13
C HIS A 143 14.10 24.08 -17.15
N ASP A 144 15.30 23.74 -16.67
CA ASP A 144 16.35 23.15 -17.51
C ASP A 144 15.96 21.76 -18.04
N PRO A 145 16.38 21.37 -19.25
CA PRO A 145 16.03 20.07 -19.81
C PRO A 145 16.47 18.91 -18.92
N LEU A 146 15.61 17.90 -18.80
CA LEU A 146 15.98 16.63 -18.17
C LEU A 146 17.12 15.96 -18.95
N ILE A 147 18.02 15.31 -18.22
CA ILE A 147 19.21 14.67 -18.78
C ILE A 147 19.03 13.16 -18.64
N TYR A 148 19.24 12.45 -19.74
CA TYR A 148 19.14 11.00 -19.80
C TYR A 148 20.52 10.35 -19.56
N PRO A 149 20.59 9.08 -19.11
CA PRO A 149 21.85 8.37 -18.89
C PRO A 149 22.75 8.25 -20.12
N ASP A 150 22.18 8.32 -21.33
CA ASP A 150 22.93 8.33 -22.60
C ASP A 150 23.55 9.70 -22.93
N GLY A 151 23.40 10.70 -22.04
CA GLY A 151 23.88 12.07 -22.19
C GLY A 151 22.99 12.96 -23.05
N ASN A 152 21.90 12.42 -23.63
CA ASN A 152 20.94 13.24 -24.35
C ASN A 152 20.11 14.08 -23.38
N THR A 153 19.56 15.18 -23.89
CA THR A 153 18.64 16.05 -23.13
C THR A 153 17.23 15.92 -23.67
N ASP A 154 16.23 16.26 -22.85
CA ASP A 154 14.83 16.31 -23.28
C ASP A 154 14.61 17.36 -24.38
N SER A 155 14.68 16.90 -25.62
CA SER A 155 14.53 17.73 -26.82
C SER A 155 13.18 18.45 -26.90
N VAL A 156 12.16 17.99 -26.15
CA VAL A 156 10.83 18.61 -26.11
C VAL A 156 10.57 19.36 -24.81
N ASN A 157 11.59 19.61 -23.97
CA ASN A 157 11.47 20.31 -22.69
C ASN A 157 10.69 21.63 -22.79
N VAL A 158 10.98 22.44 -23.81
CA VAL A 158 10.30 23.74 -24.05
C VAL A 158 8.79 23.58 -24.24
N LEU A 159 8.33 22.41 -24.71
CA LEU A 159 6.92 22.11 -24.92
C LEU A 159 6.27 21.45 -23.70
N ARG A 160 7.03 20.96 -22.71
CA ARG A 160 6.49 20.25 -21.53
C ARG A 160 5.43 21.04 -20.76
N PRO A 161 5.56 22.37 -20.54
CA PRO A 161 4.47 23.13 -19.93
C PRO A 161 3.15 23.09 -20.73
N LEU A 162 3.22 22.87 -22.05
CA LEU A 162 2.06 22.83 -22.94
C LEU A 162 1.47 21.44 -23.12
N VAL A 163 2.31 20.41 -23.26
CA VAL A 163 1.89 19.03 -23.61
C VAL A 163 2.06 18.01 -22.49
N GLY A 164 2.78 18.38 -21.42
CA GLY A 164 3.04 17.53 -20.26
C GLY A 164 4.09 16.46 -20.50
N TYR A 165 4.16 15.55 -19.54
CA TYR A 165 5.11 14.44 -19.49
C TYR A 165 4.49 13.08 -19.84
N GLY A 166 3.16 12.99 -19.86
CA GLY A 166 2.44 11.74 -20.04
C GLY A 166 2.04 11.06 -18.72
N PRO A 167 1.37 9.90 -18.79
CA PRO A 167 1.05 9.12 -17.59
C PRO A 167 2.33 8.67 -16.88
N GLU A 168 2.25 8.42 -15.57
CA GLU A 168 3.38 7.94 -14.74
C GLU A 168 4.56 8.92 -14.57
N ALA A 169 4.43 10.14 -15.10
CA ALA A 169 5.44 11.18 -15.01
C ALA A 169 5.90 11.50 -13.58
N MET A 170 5.03 11.38 -12.59
CA MET A 170 5.36 11.60 -11.18
C MET A 170 6.38 10.59 -10.65
N TRP A 171 6.41 9.37 -11.17
CA TRP A 171 7.39 8.36 -10.76
C TRP A 171 8.73 8.50 -11.51
N ILE A 172 8.69 9.10 -12.70
CA ILE A 172 9.82 9.07 -13.66
C ILE A 172 10.57 10.41 -13.70
N ALA A 173 9.85 11.52 -13.87
CA ALA A 173 10.44 12.83 -14.17
C ALA A 173 10.40 13.81 -12.98
N TYR A 174 9.76 13.44 -11.87
CA TYR A 174 9.61 14.30 -10.70
C TYR A 174 10.88 14.40 -9.83
N ASN A 175 11.73 13.37 -9.84
CA ASN A 175 12.87 13.25 -8.92
C ASN A 175 13.82 14.47 -8.88
N PRO A 176 14.13 15.15 -10.01
CA PRO A 176 14.90 16.40 -10.00
C PRO A 176 14.25 17.54 -9.21
N PHE A 177 12.93 17.52 -9.10
CA PHE A 177 12.11 18.54 -8.44
C PHE A 177 11.70 18.14 -7.02
N TYR A 178 12.18 17.00 -6.52
CA TYR A 178 11.91 16.52 -5.16
C TYR A 178 12.43 17.53 -4.13
N PRO A 179 11.58 18.15 -3.28
CA PRO A 179 12.06 19.08 -2.26
C PRO A 179 12.79 18.33 -1.12
N PRO A 180 13.99 18.77 -0.69
CA PRO A 180 14.73 18.11 0.39
C PRO A 180 13.91 17.90 1.67
N ASP A 181 13.11 18.90 2.06
CA ASP A 181 12.25 18.86 3.24
C ASP A 181 11.25 17.68 3.27
N LEU A 182 10.91 17.12 2.11
CA LEU A 182 9.98 15.99 2.01
C LEU A 182 10.57 14.73 2.67
N ALA A 183 11.90 14.59 2.69
CA ALA A 183 12.60 13.49 3.33
C ALA A 183 12.45 13.45 4.87
N HIS A 184 11.97 14.54 5.47
CA HIS A 184 11.72 14.63 6.92
C HIS A 184 10.30 14.24 7.33
N VAL A 185 9.36 14.16 6.38
CA VAL A 185 7.93 13.89 6.64
C VAL A 185 7.42 12.63 5.94
N GLU A 186 8.15 12.14 4.95
CA GLU A 186 7.95 10.86 4.27
C GLU A 186 9.21 10.00 4.39
N ALA A 187 9.12 8.73 3.99
CA ALA A 187 10.31 7.89 3.90
C ALA A 187 11.33 8.52 2.93
N ARG A 188 12.60 8.55 3.33
CA ARG A 188 13.70 9.01 2.47
C ARG A 188 13.64 8.20 1.16
N ASN A 189 13.58 8.90 0.03
CA ASN A 189 13.51 8.34 -1.33
C ASN A 189 12.14 7.83 -1.78
N ALA A 190 11.08 8.07 -1.01
CA ALA A 190 9.72 7.83 -1.49
C ALA A 190 9.37 8.88 -2.55
N SER A 191 9.58 8.55 -3.82
CA SER A 191 9.04 9.35 -4.92
C SER A 191 7.52 9.18 -4.97
N PRO A 192 6.74 10.26 -5.01
CA PRO A 192 5.29 10.17 -5.05
C PRO A 192 4.82 9.57 -6.39
N ASP A 193 3.86 8.64 -6.33
CA ASP A 193 3.21 8.09 -7.54
C ASP A 193 2.26 9.10 -8.22
N ARG A 194 1.86 10.15 -7.49
CA ARG A 194 0.93 11.20 -7.92
C ARG A 194 1.05 12.45 -7.05
N SER A 195 0.52 13.57 -7.53
CA SER A 195 0.51 14.84 -6.78
C SER A 195 -0.51 14.90 -5.64
N HIS A 196 -1.40 13.91 -5.52
CA HIS A 196 -2.55 13.91 -4.61
C HIS A 196 -3.51 15.10 -4.85
N ASN A 197 -3.60 15.57 -6.10
CA ASN A 197 -4.52 16.63 -6.52
C ASN A 197 -4.77 16.53 -8.04
N GLU A 198 -6.05 16.45 -8.45
CA GLU A 198 -6.41 16.28 -9.87
C GLU A 198 -5.89 17.40 -10.80
N THR A 199 -5.86 18.65 -10.33
CA THR A 199 -5.39 19.78 -11.15
C THR A 199 -3.91 19.62 -11.45
N TRP A 200 -3.11 19.28 -10.43
CA TRP A 200 -1.68 19.04 -10.59
C TRP A 200 -1.39 17.79 -11.43
N ASP A 201 -2.07 16.69 -11.17
CA ASP A 201 -1.93 15.46 -11.97
C ASP A 201 -2.27 15.72 -13.44
N SER A 202 -3.37 16.44 -13.73
CA SER A 202 -3.77 16.75 -15.10
C SER A 202 -2.75 17.64 -15.81
N LEU A 203 -2.15 18.61 -15.12
CA LEU A 203 -1.12 19.49 -15.69
C LEU A 203 0.17 18.73 -15.99
N VAL A 204 0.65 17.92 -15.05
CA VAL A 204 1.86 17.11 -15.24
C VAL A 204 1.67 16.13 -16.41
N ILE A 205 0.54 15.42 -16.44
CA ILE A 205 0.30 14.35 -17.41
C ILE A 205 0.07 14.92 -18.81
N THR A 206 -0.73 15.98 -18.94
CA THR A 206 -1.26 16.43 -20.24
C THR A 206 -0.84 17.84 -20.66
N GLY A 207 -0.09 18.53 -19.79
CA GLY A 207 0.28 19.93 -19.96
C GLY A 207 -0.92 20.86 -19.94
N LEU A 208 -0.67 22.14 -20.22
CA LEU A 208 -1.70 23.16 -20.27
C LEU A 208 -2.82 22.81 -21.27
N LEU A 209 -2.50 22.24 -22.44
CA LEU A 209 -3.49 21.97 -23.48
C LEU A 209 -4.49 20.89 -23.05
N GLY A 210 -4.01 19.76 -22.54
CA GLY A 210 -4.89 18.70 -22.06
C GLY A 210 -5.61 19.08 -20.77
N PHE A 211 -4.96 19.84 -19.88
CA PHE A 211 -5.60 20.41 -18.71
C PHE A 211 -6.75 21.35 -19.09
N LEU A 212 -6.57 22.23 -20.07
CA LEU A 212 -7.65 23.09 -20.57
C LEU A 212 -8.79 22.29 -21.21
N ALA A 213 -8.48 21.19 -21.90
CA ALA A 213 -9.49 20.28 -22.43
C ALA A 213 -10.29 19.60 -21.30
N ASN A 214 -9.60 19.12 -20.27
CA ASN A 214 -10.19 18.52 -19.08
C ASN A 214 -11.08 19.54 -18.35
N LEU A 215 -10.56 20.75 -18.12
CA LEU A 215 -11.32 21.84 -17.50
C LEU A 215 -12.55 22.22 -18.33
N THR A 216 -12.43 22.26 -19.66
CA THR A 216 -13.55 22.51 -20.57
C THR A 216 -14.62 21.44 -20.43
N LEU A 217 -14.22 20.16 -20.32
CA LEU A 217 -15.15 19.06 -20.07
C LEU A 217 -15.90 19.26 -18.75
N PHE A 218 -15.20 19.49 -17.63
CA PHE A 218 -15.84 19.76 -16.34
C PHE A 218 -16.79 20.96 -16.38
N VAL A 219 -16.34 22.10 -16.93
CA VAL A 219 -17.17 23.31 -17.05
C VAL A 219 -18.40 23.05 -17.93
N SER A 220 -18.25 22.25 -19.00
CA SER A 220 -19.37 21.90 -19.88
C SER A 220 -20.45 21.08 -19.15
N LEU A 221 -20.06 20.17 -18.26
CA LEU A 221 -21.00 19.38 -17.46
C LEU A 221 -21.88 20.26 -16.59
N PHE A 222 -21.28 21.24 -15.89
CA PHE A 222 -22.03 22.21 -15.09
C PHE A 222 -22.88 23.14 -15.95
N TYR A 223 -22.32 23.64 -17.06
CA TYR A 223 -23.05 24.48 -18.01
C TYR A 223 -24.32 23.80 -18.54
N PHE A 224 -24.21 22.57 -19.05
CA PHE A 224 -25.38 21.84 -19.55
C PHE A 224 -26.36 21.47 -18.44
N SER A 225 -25.87 21.16 -17.24
CA SER A 225 -26.72 20.89 -16.08
C SER A 225 -27.57 22.10 -15.70
N LEU A 226 -26.95 23.27 -15.57
CA LEU A 226 -27.66 24.52 -15.27
C LEU A 226 -28.64 24.89 -16.38
N LYS A 227 -28.28 24.62 -17.65
CA LYS A 227 -29.18 24.81 -18.79
C LYS A 227 -30.39 23.88 -18.73
N TRP A 228 -30.21 22.60 -18.40
CA TRP A 228 -31.32 21.65 -18.26
C TRP A 228 -32.21 21.93 -17.05
N LEU A 229 -31.66 22.54 -15.99
CA LEU A 229 -32.40 23.05 -14.85
C LEU A 229 -33.16 24.36 -15.16
N GLY A 230 -32.94 24.95 -16.33
CA GLY A 230 -33.53 26.23 -16.74
C GLY A 230 -32.95 27.44 -16.01
N LEU A 231 -31.73 27.31 -15.48
CA LEU A 231 -31.00 28.40 -14.83
C LEU A 231 -30.15 29.22 -15.82
N LEU A 232 -29.85 28.67 -17.00
CA LEU A 232 -29.21 29.37 -18.12
C LEU A 232 -30.19 29.41 -19.30
N VAL A 233 -30.86 30.55 -19.51
CA VAL A 233 -31.93 30.68 -20.51
C VAL A 233 -31.43 31.40 -21.75
N ASN A 234 -30.74 32.52 -21.56
CA ASN A 234 -30.35 33.46 -22.61
C ASN A 234 -28.83 33.63 -22.70
N ARG A 235 -28.36 34.22 -23.82
CA ARG A 235 -26.92 34.49 -24.02
C ARG A 235 -26.31 35.37 -22.93
N ARG A 236 -27.07 36.29 -22.33
CA ARG A 236 -26.61 37.15 -21.22
C ARG A 236 -26.29 36.33 -19.96
N ASP A 237 -27.08 35.28 -19.72
CA ASP A 237 -26.87 34.38 -18.58
C ASP A 237 -25.56 33.60 -18.75
N ASN A 238 -25.29 33.14 -19.98
CA ASN A 238 -24.03 32.46 -20.30
C ASN A 238 -22.81 33.37 -20.10
N ILE A 239 -22.93 34.65 -20.47
CA ILE A 239 -21.86 35.63 -20.27
C ILE A 239 -21.67 35.89 -18.77
N LEU A 240 -22.75 36.11 -18.01
CA LEU A 240 -22.69 36.32 -16.56
C LEU A 240 -22.08 35.11 -15.85
N PHE A 241 -22.51 33.89 -16.20
CA PHE A 241 -21.94 32.66 -15.67
C PHE A 241 -20.45 32.56 -15.97
N GLY A 242 -20.03 32.80 -17.22
CA GLY A 242 -18.61 32.78 -17.60
C GLY A 242 -17.77 33.85 -16.87
N LEU A 243 -18.31 35.07 -16.69
CA LEU A 243 -17.64 36.15 -15.97
C LEU A 243 -17.50 35.86 -14.48
N LEU A 244 -18.55 35.34 -13.82
CA LEU A 244 -18.47 34.96 -12.41
C LEU A 244 -17.51 33.79 -12.23
N LEU A 245 -17.60 32.76 -13.08
CA LEU A 245 -16.72 31.60 -13.02
C LEU A 245 -15.24 32.00 -13.18
N SER A 246 -14.92 32.76 -14.22
CA SER A 246 -13.54 33.23 -14.45
C SER A 246 -13.07 34.23 -13.38
N GLY A 247 -13.92 35.18 -12.99
CA GLY A 247 -13.59 36.20 -11.99
C GLY A 247 -13.28 35.61 -10.61
N PHE A 248 -14.09 34.68 -10.13
CA PHE A 248 -13.83 34.00 -8.85
C PHE A 248 -12.61 33.07 -8.93
N THR A 249 -12.36 32.40 -10.06
CA THR A 249 -11.14 31.61 -10.26
C THR A 249 -9.89 32.47 -10.23
N ILE A 250 -9.85 33.57 -10.99
CA ILE A 250 -8.71 34.51 -10.98
C ILE A 250 -8.52 35.10 -9.58
N GLY A 251 -9.61 35.51 -8.93
CA GLY A 251 -9.57 36.07 -7.57
C GLY A 251 -9.04 35.07 -6.53
N ALA A 252 -9.47 33.80 -6.60
CA ALA A 252 -8.97 32.76 -5.71
C ALA A 252 -7.48 32.47 -5.94
N VAL A 253 -7.05 32.33 -7.21
CA VAL A 253 -5.62 32.13 -7.53
C VAL A 253 -4.78 33.31 -7.04
N ALA A 254 -5.22 34.55 -7.28
CA ALA A 254 -4.53 35.74 -6.81
C ALA A 254 -4.46 35.82 -5.28
N LEU A 255 -5.54 35.47 -4.58
CA LEU A 255 -5.57 35.45 -3.12
C LEU A 255 -4.57 34.44 -2.55
N PHE A 256 -4.59 33.20 -3.04
CA PHE A 256 -3.71 32.13 -2.56
C PHE A 256 -2.25 32.44 -2.89
N TYR A 257 -1.96 32.94 -4.10
CA TYR A 257 -0.63 33.40 -4.47
C TYR A 257 -0.16 34.55 -3.56
N SER A 258 -1.01 35.52 -3.25
CA SER A 258 -0.65 36.63 -2.37
C SER A 258 -0.40 36.20 -0.92
N ALA A 259 -1.07 35.14 -0.46
CA ALA A 259 -0.91 34.62 0.89
C ALA A 259 0.37 33.76 1.06
N ASP A 260 0.76 33.04 0.00
CA ASP A 260 1.82 32.02 0.06
C ASP A 260 3.09 32.38 -0.75
N SER A 261 3.01 33.40 -1.62
CA SER A 261 4.06 33.84 -2.54
C SER A 261 4.59 32.74 -3.49
N SER A 262 3.81 31.69 -3.71
CA SER A 262 4.17 30.57 -4.59
C SER A 262 2.94 30.05 -5.33
N PHE A 263 3.19 29.24 -6.37
CA PHE A 263 2.12 28.56 -7.09
C PHE A 263 1.73 27.20 -6.48
N ARG A 264 2.37 26.72 -5.40
CA ARG A 264 2.12 25.37 -4.86
C ARG A 264 0.66 25.12 -4.45
N LEU A 265 -0.08 26.16 -4.10
CA LEU A 265 -1.51 26.05 -3.78
C LEU A 265 -2.46 26.22 -4.97
N PHE A 266 -1.95 26.35 -6.20
CA PHE A 266 -2.76 26.54 -7.41
C PHE A 266 -3.79 25.43 -7.60
N GLY A 267 -3.41 24.18 -7.36
CA GLY A 267 -4.30 23.02 -7.45
C GLY A 267 -5.49 23.03 -6.48
N ALA A 268 -5.41 23.82 -5.39
CA ALA A 268 -6.54 24.08 -4.50
C ALA A 268 -7.29 25.37 -4.87
N ALA A 269 -6.56 26.43 -5.23
CA ALA A 269 -7.14 27.74 -5.53
C ALA A 269 -8.10 27.71 -6.74
N LEU A 270 -7.72 27.00 -7.81
CA LEU A 270 -8.53 26.87 -9.02
C LEU A 270 -9.91 26.22 -8.76
N PRO A 271 -10.01 25.00 -8.21
CA PRO A 271 -11.31 24.38 -7.93
C PRO A 271 -12.13 25.18 -6.89
N THR A 272 -11.49 25.84 -5.93
CA THR A 272 -12.19 26.74 -4.99
C THR A 272 -12.87 27.90 -5.73
N GLY A 273 -12.15 28.59 -6.62
CA GLY A 273 -12.72 29.70 -7.37
C GLY A 273 -13.82 29.27 -8.35
N LEU A 274 -13.65 28.14 -9.04
CA LEU A 274 -14.68 27.56 -9.91
C LEU A 274 -15.96 27.25 -9.11
N THR A 275 -15.81 26.64 -7.94
CA THR A 275 -16.92 26.31 -7.04
C THR A 275 -17.63 27.57 -6.56
N LEU A 276 -16.90 28.59 -6.11
CA LEU A 276 -17.48 29.85 -5.66
C LEU A 276 -18.23 30.56 -6.79
N GLY A 277 -17.65 30.64 -7.99
CA GLY A 277 -18.32 31.20 -9.16
C GLY A 277 -19.62 30.49 -9.51
N LEU A 278 -19.64 29.16 -9.44
CA LEU A 278 -20.85 28.34 -9.61
C LEU A 278 -21.90 28.66 -8.54
N LEU A 279 -21.53 28.65 -7.26
CA LEU A 279 -22.46 28.90 -6.15
C LEU A 279 -23.08 30.30 -6.23
N VAL A 280 -22.29 31.31 -6.55
CA VAL A 280 -22.76 32.69 -6.70
C VAL A 280 -23.71 32.80 -7.89
N TYR A 281 -23.39 32.19 -9.04
CA TYR A 281 -24.29 32.20 -10.18
C TYR A 281 -25.63 31.52 -9.87
N VAL A 282 -25.62 30.32 -9.28
CA VAL A 282 -26.85 29.60 -8.92
C VAL A 282 -27.71 30.42 -7.95
N THR A 283 -27.08 31.10 -7.00
CA THR A 283 -27.77 31.99 -6.05
C THR A 283 -28.46 33.17 -6.75
N LEU A 284 -27.83 33.75 -7.78
CA LEU A 284 -28.35 34.91 -8.50
C LEU A 284 -29.42 34.55 -9.55
N ALA A 285 -29.34 33.35 -10.15
CA ALA A 285 -30.20 32.95 -11.27
C ALA A 285 -31.72 33.10 -11.03
N PRO A 286 -32.28 32.78 -9.83
CA PRO A 286 -33.70 33.02 -9.54
C PRO A 286 -34.13 34.49 -9.53
N PHE A 287 -33.20 35.40 -9.25
CA PHE A 287 -33.45 36.85 -9.23
C PHE A 287 -33.32 37.47 -10.62
N VAL A 288 -32.43 36.94 -11.45
CA VAL A 288 -32.27 37.35 -12.87
C VAL A 288 -33.53 36.98 -13.68
N HIS A 289 -34.10 35.80 -13.42
CA HIS A 289 -35.29 35.31 -14.12
C HIS A 289 -36.45 35.05 -13.16
N PRO A 290 -37.10 36.08 -12.58
CA PRO A 290 -38.08 35.91 -11.50
C PRO A 290 -39.35 35.15 -11.92
N ASN A 291 -39.65 35.12 -13.23
CA ASN A 291 -40.91 34.59 -13.77
C ASN A 291 -40.82 33.14 -14.28
N TYR A 292 -39.61 32.57 -14.36
CA TYR A 292 -39.45 31.18 -14.78
C TYR A 292 -40.08 30.21 -13.75
N LYS A 293 -40.82 29.21 -14.24
CA LYS A 293 -41.40 28.14 -13.44
C LYS A 293 -41.16 26.80 -14.15
N PRO A 294 -40.71 25.75 -13.43
CA PRO A 294 -40.57 24.44 -14.03
C PRO A 294 -41.93 23.85 -14.40
N VAL A 295 -41.98 23.08 -15.49
CA VAL A 295 -43.18 22.33 -15.88
C VAL A 295 -43.40 21.20 -14.84
N PRO A 296 -44.61 21.05 -14.25
CA PRO A 296 -44.85 20.07 -13.20
C PRO A 296 -44.45 18.62 -13.58
N ALA A 297 -44.71 18.22 -14.82
CA ALA A 297 -44.35 16.91 -15.34
C ALA A 297 -42.83 16.67 -15.42
N ASP A 298 -42.01 17.72 -15.48
CA ASP A 298 -40.54 17.63 -15.52
C ASP A 298 -39.89 17.59 -14.13
N VAL A 299 -40.61 17.89 -13.05
CA VAL A 299 -40.06 18.03 -11.69
C VAL A 299 -39.28 16.78 -11.23
N PRO A 300 -39.77 15.53 -11.42
CA PRO A 300 -39.00 14.35 -11.04
C PRO A 300 -37.65 14.24 -11.76
N ARG A 301 -37.62 14.57 -13.06
CA ARG A 301 -36.39 14.59 -13.87
C ARG A 301 -35.42 15.65 -13.35
N LEU A 302 -35.92 16.84 -13.04
CA LEU A 302 -35.10 17.94 -12.50
C LEU A 302 -34.51 17.57 -11.14
N LEU A 303 -35.28 16.90 -10.26
CA LEU A 303 -34.79 16.41 -8.96
C LEU A 303 -33.63 15.41 -9.12
N LEU A 304 -33.70 14.51 -10.11
CA LEU A 304 -32.61 13.59 -10.41
C LEU A 304 -31.37 14.31 -10.94
N ILE A 305 -31.55 15.31 -11.81
CA ILE A 305 -30.44 16.15 -12.30
C ILE A 305 -29.80 16.89 -11.12
N VAL A 306 -30.58 17.51 -10.24
CA VAL A 306 -30.06 18.17 -9.03
C VAL A 306 -29.25 17.20 -8.19
N ALA A 307 -29.77 16.01 -7.90
CA ALA A 307 -29.06 15.00 -7.12
C ALA A 307 -27.72 14.61 -7.76
N LEU A 308 -27.71 14.28 -9.05
CA LEU A 308 -26.50 13.88 -9.77
C LEU A 308 -25.45 15.00 -9.81
N VAL A 309 -25.86 16.24 -10.09
CA VAL A 309 -24.95 17.39 -10.11
C VAL A 309 -24.30 17.60 -8.75
N CYS A 310 -25.06 17.41 -7.66
CA CYS A 310 -24.52 17.54 -6.30
C CYS A 310 -23.54 16.43 -5.96
N THR A 311 -23.84 15.19 -6.35
CA THR A 311 -22.92 14.05 -6.14
C THR A 311 -21.65 14.18 -6.98
N ILE A 312 -21.77 14.61 -8.24
CA ILE A 312 -20.63 14.94 -9.12
C ILE A 312 -19.78 16.05 -8.51
N THR A 313 -20.41 17.06 -7.90
CA THR A 313 -19.70 18.14 -7.19
C THR A 313 -18.97 17.62 -5.95
N ALA A 314 -19.59 16.72 -5.18
CA ALA A 314 -18.95 16.10 -4.02
C ALA A 314 -17.69 15.31 -4.41
N HIS A 315 -17.78 14.48 -5.47
CA HIS A 315 -16.64 13.76 -6.02
C HIS A 315 -15.58 14.72 -6.60
N PHE A 316 -16.01 15.81 -7.25
CA PHE A 316 -15.10 16.85 -7.74
C PHE A 316 -14.28 17.47 -6.59
N VAL A 317 -14.89 17.76 -5.43
CA VAL A 317 -14.14 18.22 -4.26
C VAL A 317 -13.21 17.14 -3.73
N GLU A 318 -13.68 15.89 -3.65
CA GLU A 318 -12.89 14.76 -3.16
C GLU A 318 -11.60 14.56 -3.97
N ILE A 319 -11.65 14.60 -5.31
CA ILE A 319 -10.45 14.39 -6.14
C ILE A 319 -9.45 15.56 -6.09
N HIS A 320 -9.88 16.76 -5.69
CA HIS A 320 -9.00 17.93 -5.52
C HIS A 320 -8.46 18.07 -4.09
N THR A 321 -9.11 17.45 -3.09
CA THR A 321 -8.73 17.53 -1.67
C THR A 321 -8.22 16.21 -1.09
N GLY A 322 -8.37 15.11 -1.83
CA GLY A 322 -8.07 13.73 -1.45
C GLY A 322 -7.23 13.00 -2.49
N ILE A 323 -7.31 11.68 -2.51
CA ILE A 323 -6.64 10.83 -3.52
C ILE A 323 -7.74 10.22 -4.38
N ALA A 324 -7.73 10.54 -5.68
CA ALA A 324 -8.67 9.93 -6.61
C ALA A 324 -8.34 8.44 -6.78
N ILE A 325 -9.19 7.57 -6.24
CA ILE A 325 -9.09 6.13 -6.47
C ILE A 325 -9.94 5.72 -7.68
N VAL A 326 -9.66 4.52 -8.20
CA VAL A 326 -10.38 3.96 -9.36
C VAL A 326 -11.89 3.97 -9.15
N ALA A 327 -12.36 3.65 -7.94
CA ALA A 327 -13.77 3.69 -7.59
C ALA A 327 -14.36 5.10 -7.74
N THR A 328 -13.74 6.12 -7.13
CA THR A 328 -14.16 7.54 -7.21
C THR A 328 -14.30 7.99 -8.66
N ARG A 329 -13.30 7.71 -9.52
CA ARG A 329 -13.36 8.07 -10.95
C ARG A 329 -14.43 7.27 -11.71
N THR A 330 -14.59 6.00 -11.40
CA THR A 330 -15.60 5.13 -12.06
C THR A 330 -17.02 5.61 -11.74
N TYR A 331 -17.33 5.86 -10.47
CA TYR A 331 -18.63 6.39 -10.06
C TYR A 331 -18.89 7.76 -10.66
N PHE A 332 -17.89 8.65 -10.64
CA PHE A 332 -17.98 9.96 -11.28
C PHE A 332 -18.44 9.87 -12.75
N TRP A 333 -17.78 9.03 -13.56
CA TRP A 333 -18.15 8.90 -14.98
C TRP A 333 -19.49 8.20 -15.20
N ILE A 334 -19.87 7.26 -14.35
CA ILE A 334 -21.20 6.64 -14.38
C ILE A 334 -22.28 7.70 -14.08
N GLU A 335 -22.08 8.53 -13.06
CA GLU A 335 -22.99 9.61 -12.68
C GLU A 335 -23.11 10.66 -13.79
N VAL A 336 -22.00 11.02 -14.44
CA VAL A 336 -21.98 11.89 -15.62
C VAL A 336 -22.78 11.27 -16.77
N ALA A 337 -22.59 9.98 -17.05
CA ALA A 337 -23.36 9.30 -18.10
C ALA A 337 -24.88 9.31 -17.80
N LEU A 338 -25.26 9.05 -16.55
CA LEU A 338 -26.67 9.14 -16.11
C LEU A 338 -27.22 10.57 -16.24
N LEU A 339 -26.41 11.56 -15.87
CA LEU A 339 -26.75 12.98 -16.01
C LEU A 339 -26.99 13.35 -17.48
N LEU A 340 -26.14 12.87 -18.41
CA LEU A 340 -26.33 13.09 -19.85
C LEU A 340 -27.61 12.43 -20.36
N VAL A 341 -27.89 11.17 -19.98
CA VAL A 341 -29.11 10.45 -20.39
C VAL A 341 -30.38 11.21 -19.96
N LEU A 342 -30.41 11.68 -18.71
CA LEU A 342 -31.55 12.43 -18.15
C LEU A 342 -31.65 13.86 -18.72
N GLY A 343 -30.50 14.52 -18.88
CA GLY A 343 -30.39 15.87 -19.40
C GLY A 343 -30.83 15.97 -20.86
N MET A 344 -30.33 15.06 -21.70
CA MET A 344 -30.65 14.93 -23.12
C MET A 344 -32.01 14.29 -23.39
N ARG A 345 -32.72 13.82 -22.35
CA ARG A 345 -34.00 13.11 -22.44
C ARG A 345 -33.93 11.85 -23.31
N TRP A 346 -32.80 11.15 -23.30
CA TRP A 346 -32.65 9.87 -24.00
C TRP A 346 -33.48 8.75 -23.36
N ALA A 347 -33.85 8.90 -22.08
CA ALA A 347 -34.85 8.09 -21.39
C ALA A 347 -35.88 9.00 -20.69
N THR A 348 -37.17 8.69 -20.83
CA THR A 348 -38.29 9.41 -20.20
C THR A 348 -39.00 8.52 -19.17
N ALA A 349 -39.75 9.10 -18.23
CA ALA A 349 -40.51 8.32 -17.23
C ALA A 349 -41.47 7.30 -17.88
N GLU A 350 -42.05 7.63 -19.05
CA GLU A 350 -42.85 6.72 -19.87
C GLU A 350 -42.06 5.50 -20.37
N SER A 351 -40.78 5.67 -20.70
CA SER A 351 -39.90 4.58 -21.15
C SER A 351 -39.57 3.56 -20.04
N PHE A 352 -39.81 3.92 -18.77
CA PHE A 352 -39.65 3.03 -17.60
C PHE A 352 -40.98 2.37 -17.15
N GLY A 353 -42.07 2.54 -17.91
CA GLY A 353 -43.35 1.88 -17.65
C GLY A 353 -44.16 2.46 -16.49
N VAL A 354 -43.81 3.64 -16.00
CA VAL A 354 -44.62 4.38 -15.02
C VAL A 354 -45.70 5.15 -15.78
N SER A 355 -46.83 4.49 -16.05
CA SER A 355 -48.02 5.18 -16.56
C SER A 355 -48.51 6.15 -15.49
N ALA A 356 -48.50 7.45 -15.79
CA ALA A 356 -49.23 8.44 -15.01
C ALA A 356 -50.72 8.10 -15.07
N ALA A 357 -51.22 7.44 -14.02
CA ALA A 357 -52.65 7.32 -13.77
C ALA A 357 -53.13 8.71 -13.29
N ALA A 358 -53.32 9.63 -14.23
CA ALA A 358 -53.92 10.94 -13.95
C ALA A 358 -54.77 11.47 -15.12
N ASP A 359 -54.55 11.03 -16.37
CA ASP A 359 -55.25 11.63 -17.52
C ASP A 359 -56.61 10.99 -17.85
N SER A 360 -57.00 9.86 -17.23
CA SER A 360 -58.27 9.19 -17.56
C SER A 360 -59.47 9.60 -16.70
N ALA A 361 -59.34 10.62 -15.84
CA ALA A 361 -60.41 11.04 -14.93
C ALA A 361 -61.04 12.40 -15.26
N LEU A 362 -60.62 13.06 -16.34
CA LEU A 362 -61.09 14.40 -16.70
C LEU A 362 -61.89 14.50 -18.01
N GLU A 363 -62.13 13.39 -18.73
CA GLU A 363 -62.91 13.42 -19.99
C GLU A 363 -64.36 12.89 -19.89
N GLU A 364 -64.82 12.40 -18.74
CA GLU A 364 -66.21 11.96 -18.57
C GLU A 364 -67.11 13.01 -17.90
N THR A 365 -67.08 14.27 -18.37
CA THR A 365 -68.19 15.22 -18.11
C THR A 365 -68.31 16.27 -19.22
N SER A 366 -68.85 15.92 -20.39
CA SER A 366 -69.64 16.87 -21.19
C SER A 366 -70.60 16.18 -22.19
N VAL A 367 -71.88 16.24 -21.82
CA VAL A 367 -73.13 16.44 -22.57
C VAL A 367 -73.28 15.94 -24.04
N SER A 368 -74.43 15.29 -24.22
CA SER A 368 -75.17 14.73 -25.37
C SER A 368 -75.44 15.59 -26.62
N ALA A 369 -75.67 14.96 -27.79
CA ALA A 369 -76.98 14.88 -28.49
C ALA A 369 -76.94 14.22 -29.91
N ASP A 370 -77.97 13.38 -30.17
CA ASP A 370 -78.72 13.02 -31.40
C ASP A 370 -78.12 12.40 -32.70
N GLU A 371 -78.50 11.12 -32.91
CA GLU A 371 -79.06 10.39 -34.10
C GLU A 371 -78.44 10.42 -35.54
N PRO A 372 -78.76 9.46 -36.45
CA PRO A 372 -79.12 8.04 -36.30
C PRO A 372 -78.36 7.06 -37.25
N GLU A 373 -78.66 5.77 -37.10
CA GLU A 373 -78.10 4.59 -37.78
C GLU A 373 -77.88 4.69 -39.31
N THR A 374 -76.73 4.19 -39.79
CA THR A 374 -76.68 3.41 -41.04
C THR A 374 -75.84 2.14 -40.89
N LYS A 375 -76.49 1.01 -41.15
CA LYS A 375 -75.95 -0.35 -41.15
C LYS A 375 -75.04 -0.56 -42.36
N SER A 376 -73.78 -0.92 -42.12
CA SER A 376 -72.92 -1.54 -43.13
C SER A 376 -72.02 -2.60 -42.50
N ARG A 377 -72.42 -3.85 -42.71
CA ARG A 377 -71.69 -5.06 -42.33
C ARG A 377 -70.32 -5.07 -43.01
N ARG A 378 -69.25 -4.87 -42.24
CA ARG A 378 -67.92 -5.39 -42.60
C ARG A 378 -67.49 -6.40 -41.54
N ARG A 379 -67.43 -7.67 -41.96
CA ARG A 379 -66.89 -8.83 -41.23
C ARG A 379 -65.60 -8.44 -40.49
N ARG A 380 -65.71 -8.12 -39.20
CA ARG A 380 -64.56 -8.09 -38.30
C ARG A 380 -64.42 -9.49 -37.75
N ARG A 381 -63.47 -10.22 -38.35
CA ARG A 381 -62.92 -11.46 -37.80
C ARG A 381 -62.68 -11.19 -36.32
N THR A 382 -63.36 -11.92 -35.44
CA THR A 382 -63.07 -11.97 -34.01
C THR A 382 -61.68 -12.57 -33.86
N ALA A 383 -60.66 -11.74 -34.08
CA ALA A 383 -59.38 -11.93 -33.46
C ALA A 383 -59.66 -11.78 -31.98
N ARG A 384 -59.86 -12.94 -31.35
CA ARG A 384 -59.67 -13.17 -29.94
C ARG A 384 -58.31 -12.56 -29.62
N ASN A 385 -58.30 -11.28 -29.25
CA ASN A 385 -57.20 -10.68 -28.53
C ASN A 385 -57.17 -11.46 -27.23
N THR A 386 -56.48 -12.59 -27.24
CA THR A 386 -55.72 -13.04 -26.12
C THR A 386 -54.79 -11.89 -25.77
N THR A 387 -55.32 -10.88 -25.06
CA THR A 387 -54.56 -10.21 -24.03
C THR A 387 -53.95 -11.35 -23.25
N ALA A 388 -52.66 -11.60 -23.51
CA ALA A 388 -51.88 -12.54 -22.76
C ALA A 388 -52.13 -12.18 -21.30
N ALA A 389 -52.91 -13.02 -20.63
CA ALA A 389 -52.93 -13.04 -19.19
C ALA A 389 -51.46 -13.19 -18.82
N ARG A 390 -50.83 -12.11 -18.33
CA ARG A 390 -49.57 -12.23 -17.61
C ARG A 390 -49.91 -13.15 -16.45
N THR A 391 -49.60 -14.43 -16.65
CA THR A 391 -49.78 -15.50 -15.67
C THR A 391 -49.18 -15.00 -14.37
N ARG A 392 -49.93 -15.12 -13.27
CA ARG A 392 -49.36 -15.01 -11.92
C ARG A 392 -48.23 -16.01 -11.85
N SER A 393 -46.98 -15.59 -11.96
CA SER A 393 -45.86 -16.46 -11.62
C SER A 393 -45.88 -16.59 -10.10
N SER A 394 -46.03 -17.82 -9.61
CA SER A 394 -45.90 -18.15 -8.18
C SER A 394 -44.47 -17.97 -7.67
N LEU A 395 -43.53 -17.75 -8.59
CA LEU A 395 -42.13 -17.45 -8.37
C LEU A 395 -41.82 -16.02 -8.85
N PRO A 396 -40.95 -15.28 -8.15
CA PRO A 396 -40.45 -14.00 -8.63
C PRO A 396 -39.73 -14.14 -9.99
N SER A 397 -39.68 -13.06 -10.75
CA SER A 397 -38.85 -12.80 -11.95
C SER A 397 -37.38 -12.57 -11.56
N VAL A 398 -36.87 -13.59 -10.87
CA VAL A 398 -35.57 -13.73 -10.22
C VAL A 398 -34.35 -13.37 -11.09
N PRO A 399 -34.33 -13.55 -12.43
CA PRO A 399 -33.10 -13.33 -13.19
C PRO A 399 -32.59 -11.89 -13.15
N THR A 400 -33.41 -10.85 -12.93
CA THR A 400 -32.89 -9.46 -13.02
C THR A 400 -32.44 -8.89 -11.68
N THR A 401 -33.03 -9.36 -10.57
CA THR A 401 -32.79 -8.81 -9.22
C THR A 401 -31.71 -9.55 -8.45
N VAL A 402 -31.52 -10.85 -8.71
CA VAL A 402 -30.43 -11.66 -8.10
C VAL A 402 -29.09 -11.41 -8.74
N LEU A 403 -29.10 -10.94 -9.99
CA LEU A 403 -27.88 -10.80 -10.76
C LEU A 403 -26.88 -9.89 -10.03
N THR A 404 -27.27 -8.65 -9.71
CA THR A 404 -26.36 -7.71 -9.02
C THR A 404 -25.80 -8.29 -7.71
N ASP A 405 -26.61 -9.02 -6.95
CA ASP A 405 -26.21 -9.66 -5.68
C ASP A 405 -25.15 -10.74 -5.92
N LEU A 406 -25.34 -11.58 -6.93
CA LEU A 406 -24.39 -12.61 -7.32
C LEU A 406 -23.07 -12.00 -7.77
N LEU A 407 -23.11 -10.90 -8.54
CA LEU A 407 -21.90 -10.18 -8.95
C LEU A 407 -21.10 -9.69 -7.73
N ILE A 408 -21.77 -8.98 -6.81
CA ILE A 408 -21.13 -8.44 -5.60
C ILE A 408 -20.54 -9.58 -4.76
N PHE A 409 -21.26 -10.68 -4.59
CA PHE A 409 -20.76 -11.83 -3.83
C PHE A 409 -19.58 -12.55 -4.47
N LEU A 410 -19.59 -12.70 -5.80
CA LEU A 410 -18.45 -13.24 -6.53
C LEU A 410 -17.19 -12.38 -6.33
N THR A 411 -17.35 -11.04 -6.31
CA THR A 411 -16.22 -10.13 -6.02
C THR A 411 -15.69 -10.29 -4.60
N PHE A 412 -16.56 -10.51 -3.59
CA PHE A 412 -16.10 -10.70 -2.22
C PHE A 412 -15.34 -12.00 -1.97
N VAL A 413 -15.73 -13.12 -2.61
CA VAL A 413 -14.95 -14.38 -2.49
C VAL A 413 -13.51 -14.13 -2.91
N TYR A 414 -13.31 -13.43 -4.03
CA TYR A 414 -12.00 -13.14 -4.57
C TYR A 414 -11.17 -12.24 -3.64
N ILE A 415 -11.79 -11.24 -3.02
CA ILE A 415 -11.10 -10.28 -2.15
C ILE A 415 -10.57 -10.96 -0.86
N TYR A 416 -11.31 -11.91 -0.30
CA TYR A 416 -11.00 -12.45 1.03
C TYR A 416 -10.40 -13.86 1.03
N SER A 417 -10.57 -14.64 -0.03
CA SER A 417 -10.09 -16.03 -0.07
C SER A 417 -8.57 -16.10 -0.18
N THR A 418 -7.90 -16.34 0.95
CA THR A 418 -6.45 -16.49 1.03
C THR A 418 -6.09 -17.76 1.80
N ASN A 419 -4.94 -18.37 1.49
CA ASN A 419 -4.45 -19.55 2.20
C ASN A 419 -3.12 -19.25 2.93
N SER A 420 -3.11 -18.20 3.75
CA SER A 420 -1.88 -17.78 4.45
C SER A 420 -1.37 -18.82 5.45
N GLN A 421 -2.20 -19.77 5.86
CA GLN A 421 -1.90 -20.82 6.84
C GLN A 421 -1.48 -22.15 6.20
N GLY A 422 -1.40 -22.24 4.87
CA GLY A 422 -1.03 -23.49 4.18
C GLY A 422 -2.03 -24.63 4.41
N LEU A 423 -3.32 -24.31 4.47
CA LEU A 423 -4.39 -25.28 4.67
C LEU A 423 -4.56 -26.18 3.43
N ASN A 424 -4.81 -27.47 3.67
CA ASN A 424 -4.95 -28.48 2.62
C ASN A 424 -6.41 -28.73 2.19
N SER A 425 -7.38 -28.06 2.82
CA SER A 425 -8.81 -28.26 2.55
C SER A 425 -9.43 -27.02 1.95
N ALA A 426 -10.04 -27.15 0.77
CA ALA A 426 -10.74 -26.07 0.09
C ALA A 426 -11.83 -25.41 0.96
N PHE A 427 -12.53 -26.22 1.75
CA PHE A 427 -13.55 -25.74 2.68
C PHE A 427 -12.92 -24.95 3.84
N ALA A 428 -11.81 -25.45 4.41
CA ALA A 428 -11.11 -24.76 5.48
C ALA A 428 -10.53 -23.42 5.00
N VAL A 429 -9.96 -23.38 3.79
CA VAL A 429 -9.48 -22.14 3.16
C VAL A 429 -10.61 -21.12 3.05
N LEU A 430 -11.75 -21.51 2.45
CA LEU A 430 -12.87 -20.61 2.25
C LEU A 430 -13.48 -20.11 3.58
N PHE A 431 -13.67 -21.01 4.55
CA PHE A 431 -14.34 -20.66 5.79
C PHE A 431 -13.44 -19.85 6.73
N ASN A 432 -12.15 -20.20 6.85
CA ASN A 432 -11.20 -19.42 7.65
C ASN A 432 -10.99 -18.02 7.07
N SER A 433 -11.03 -17.89 5.74
CA SER A 433 -10.90 -16.59 5.04
C SER A 433 -11.98 -15.57 5.44
N VAL A 434 -13.15 -16.01 5.91
CA VAL A 434 -14.26 -15.10 6.29
C VAL A 434 -14.56 -15.08 7.79
N THR A 435 -13.89 -15.93 8.57
CA THR A 435 -14.08 -16.08 10.02
C THR A 435 -12.82 -15.82 10.83
N THR A 436 -11.68 -15.58 10.20
CA THR A 436 -10.41 -15.30 10.86
C THR A 436 -9.69 -14.13 10.20
N ARG A 437 -8.79 -13.47 10.95
CA ARG A 437 -7.88 -12.43 10.46
C ARG A 437 -6.47 -12.67 11.00
N GLN A 438 -5.46 -12.17 10.30
CA GLN A 438 -4.09 -12.11 10.82
C GLN A 438 -3.89 -10.81 11.60
N GLU A 439 -3.35 -10.90 12.81
CA GLU A 439 -3.03 -9.77 13.67
C GLU A 439 -1.68 -10.06 14.34
N ASN A 440 -0.66 -9.24 14.03
CA ASN A 440 0.73 -9.41 14.50
C ASN A 440 1.30 -10.82 14.23
N GLY A 441 0.97 -11.42 13.08
CA GLY A 441 1.41 -12.77 12.71
C GLY A 441 0.63 -13.92 13.39
N GLN A 442 -0.38 -13.62 14.20
CA GLN A 442 -1.26 -14.61 14.82
C GLN A 442 -2.64 -14.62 14.18
N THR A 443 -3.23 -15.81 14.09
CA THR A 443 -4.60 -15.97 13.58
C THR A 443 -5.60 -15.72 14.70
N VAL A 444 -6.46 -14.71 14.53
CA VAL A 444 -7.51 -14.34 15.47
C VAL A 444 -8.88 -14.57 14.84
N SER A 445 -9.84 -15.05 15.62
CA SER A 445 -11.24 -15.19 15.17
C SER A 445 -11.87 -13.81 14.93
N SER A 446 -12.46 -13.61 13.75
CA SER A 446 -13.16 -12.37 13.39
C SER A 446 -14.32 -12.68 12.44
N PRO A 447 -15.58 -12.51 12.88
CA PRO A 447 -16.75 -12.74 12.02
C PRO A 447 -17.08 -11.53 11.13
N ALA A 448 -16.25 -10.49 11.09
CA ALA A 448 -16.55 -9.22 10.43
C ALA A 448 -16.85 -9.39 8.93
N VAL A 449 -16.04 -10.19 8.22
CA VAL A 449 -16.24 -10.46 6.79
C VAL A 449 -17.52 -11.26 6.55
N LEU A 450 -17.80 -12.25 7.40
CA LEU A 450 -19.04 -13.02 7.33
C LEU A 450 -20.28 -12.13 7.54
N PHE A 451 -20.22 -11.20 8.50
CA PHE A 451 -21.30 -10.22 8.70
C PHE A 451 -21.44 -9.26 7.52
N LEU A 452 -20.34 -8.78 6.96
CA LEU A 452 -20.35 -7.94 5.75
C LEU A 452 -21.06 -8.65 4.60
N LEU A 453 -20.72 -9.92 4.35
CA LEU A 453 -21.42 -10.75 3.37
C LEU A 453 -22.91 -10.83 3.70
N LEU A 454 -23.26 -11.27 4.91
CA LEU A 454 -24.65 -11.44 5.33
C LEU A 454 -25.50 -10.17 5.13
N PHE A 455 -25.03 -9.02 5.62
CA PHE A 455 -25.75 -7.76 5.47
C PHE A 455 -25.83 -7.31 4.01
N THR A 456 -24.77 -7.51 3.23
CA THR A 456 -24.80 -7.17 1.81
C THR A 456 -25.86 -7.98 1.06
N TRP A 457 -25.92 -9.30 1.27
CA TRP A 457 -26.96 -10.14 0.67
C TRP A 457 -28.34 -9.71 1.14
N LEU A 458 -28.53 -9.53 2.45
CA LEU A 458 -29.82 -9.20 3.01
C LEU A 458 -30.37 -7.90 2.41
N ILE A 459 -29.54 -6.86 2.34
CA ILE A 459 -29.93 -5.56 1.77
C ILE A 459 -30.23 -5.67 0.28
N CYS A 460 -29.36 -6.32 -0.49
CA CYS A 460 -29.56 -6.41 -1.94
C CYS A 460 -30.78 -7.26 -2.30
N ALA A 461 -30.97 -8.40 -1.61
CA ALA A 461 -32.17 -9.22 -1.75
C ALA A 461 -33.42 -8.44 -1.36
N THR A 462 -33.37 -7.67 -0.26
CA THR A 462 -34.50 -6.82 0.18
C THR A 462 -34.84 -5.78 -0.88
N LEU A 463 -33.85 -5.08 -1.43
CA LEU A 463 -34.04 -4.08 -2.48
C LEU A 463 -34.58 -4.71 -3.78
N GLY A 464 -34.04 -5.86 -4.19
CA GLY A 464 -34.49 -6.59 -5.37
C GLY A 464 -35.94 -7.06 -5.24
N MET A 465 -36.28 -7.69 -4.11
CA MET A 465 -37.62 -8.18 -3.80
C MET A 465 -38.64 -7.04 -3.67
N ALA A 466 -38.26 -5.96 -2.99
CA ALA A 466 -39.10 -4.77 -2.88
C ALA A 466 -39.35 -4.12 -4.25
N ALA A 467 -38.30 -3.97 -5.07
CA ALA A 467 -38.42 -3.40 -6.40
C ALA A 467 -39.33 -4.23 -7.32
N GLU A 468 -39.26 -5.56 -7.23
CA GLU A 468 -40.13 -6.45 -7.99
C GLU A 468 -41.58 -6.39 -7.49
N SER A 469 -41.77 -6.41 -6.17
CA SER A 469 -43.10 -6.30 -5.57
C SER A 469 -43.81 -5.00 -5.95
N LEU A 470 -43.07 -3.89 -6.00
CA LEU A 470 -43.58 -2.58 -6.44
C LEU A 470 -44.01 -2.55 -7.91
N GLN A 471 -43.51 -3.45 -8.76
CA GLN A 471 -43.94 -3.59 -10.15
C GLN A 471 -45.23 -4.41 -10.30
N GLN A 472 -45.66 -5.11 -9.25
CA GLN A 472 -46.89 -5.90 -9.25
C GLN A 472 -48.11 -5.03 -8.90
N LYS A 473 -49.25 -5.31 -9.53
CA LYS A 473 -50.50 -4.56 -9.29
C LYS A 473 -51.13 -4.79 -7.91
N ARG A 474 -50.72 -5.84 -7.18
CA ARG A 474 -51.23 -6.21 -5.85
C ARG A 474 -50.10 -6.84 -5.03
N MET A 475 -50.14 -6.67 -3.71
CA MET A 475 -49.14 -7.19 -2.78
C MET A 475 -48.99 -8.72 -2.88
N PRO A 476 -47.76 -9.25 -2.99
CA PRO A 476 -47.51 -10.69 -2.95
C PRO A 476 -47.77 -11.26 -1.56
N PRO A 477 -48.25 -12.52 -1.44
CA PRO A 477 -48.45 -13.17 -0.14
C PRO A 477 -47.11 -13.43 0.58
N PRO A 478 -47.08 -13.63 1.91
CA PRO A 478 -45.84 -13.87 2.67
C PRO A 478 -44.98 -15.02 2.12
N GLY A 479 -45.62 -16.09 1.63
CA GLY A 479 -44.93 -17.22 1.02
C GLY A 479 -44.17 -16.86 -0.27
N TRP A 480 -44.54 -15.79 -0.97
CA TRP A 480 -43.79 -15.28 -2.12
C TRP A 480 -42.47 -14.64 -1.68
N TRP A 481 -42.49 -13.85 -0.61
CA TRP A 481 -41.29 -13.25 -0.01
C TRP A 481 -40.33 -14.31 0.50
N LEU A 482 -40.83 -15.29 1.27
CA LEU A 482 -40.00 -16.37 1.80
C LEU A 482 -39.32 -17.17 0.68
N ARG A 483 -40.05 -17.51 -0.37
CA ARG A 483 -39.49 -18.19 -1.55
C ARG A 483 -38.50 -17.33 -2.31
N GLY A 484 -38.76 -16.03 -2.41
CA GLY A 484 -37.85 -15.09 -3.07
C GLY A 484 -36.53 -14.93 -2.31
N TYR A 485 -36.58 -14.63 -1.01
CA TYR A 485 -35.37 -14.60 -0.17
C TYR A 485 -34.64 -15.94 -0.15
N GLY A 486 -35.36 -17.06 -0.09
CA GLY A 486 -34.77 -18.40 -0.17
C GLY A 486 -34.07 -18.65 -1.52
N LEU A 487 -34.63 -18.15 -2.61
CA LEU A 487 -34.04 -18.26 -3.94
C LEU A 487 -32.85 -17.31 -4.14
N HIS A 488 -32.92 -16.07 -3.64
CA HIS A 488 -31.77 -15.16 -3.53
C HIS A 488 -30.65 -15.83 -2.73
N ALA A 489 -30.96 -16.39 -1.55
CA ALA A 489 -29.98 -17.07 -0.73
C ALA A 489 -29.36 -18.27 -1.47
N LEU A 490 -30.18 -19.11 -2.09
CA LEU A 490 -29.72 -20.30 -2.82
C LEU A 490 -28.77 -19.92 -3.96
N ILE A 491 -29.12 -18.91 -4.76
CA ILE A 491 -28.29 -18.52 -5.90
C ILE A 491 -27.03 -17.79 -5.44
N VAL A 492 -27.15 -16.85 -4.49
CA VAL A 492 -26.03 -16.01 -4.04
C VAL A 492 -25.06 -16.82 -3.18
N TRP A 493 -25.54 -17.46 -2.11
CA TRP A 493 -24.68 -18.28 -1.25
C TRP A 493 -24.26 -19.58 -1.91
N GLY A 494 -25.12 -20.18 -2.76
CA GLY A 494 -24.73 -21.34 -3.56
C GLY A 494 -23.66 -20.98 -4.59
N GLY A 495 -23.81 -19.85 -5.28
CA GLY A 495 -22.80 -19.33 -6.20
C GLY A 495 -21.49 -18.99 -5.49
N TRP A 496 -21.57 -18.30 -4.35
CA TRP A 496 -20.43 -17.99 -3.46
C TRP A 496 -19.73 -19.26 -2.98
N LEU A 497 -20.49 -20.28 -2.56
CA LEU A 497 -19.93 -21.55 -2.07
C LEU A 497 -19.29 -22.35 -3.20
N ILE A 498 -19.97 -22.50 -4.35
CA ILE A 498 -19.43 -23.23 -5.50
C ILE A 498 -18.15 -22.55 -5.98
N TYR A 499 -18.20 -21.24 -6.20
CA TYR A 499 -17.03 -20.48 -6.64
C TYR A 499 -15.93 -20.51 -5.58
N GLY A 500 -16.26 -20.28 -4.32
CA GLY A 500 -15.34 -20.31 -3.18
C GLY A 500 -14.67 -21.66 -2.97
N LEU A 501 -15.38 -22.78 -3.17
CA LEU A 501 -14.78 -24.11 -3.12
C LEU A 501 -13.85 -24.37 -4.30
N VAL A 502 -14.23 -23.93 -5.51
CA VAL A 502 -13.32 -23.96 -6.68
C VAL A 502 -12.06 -23.16 -6.38
N GLN A 503 -12.17 -22.01 -5.71
CA GLN A 503 -11.02 -21.19 -5.33
C GLN A 503 -10.21 -21.79 -4.19
N GLY A 504 -10.84 -22.26 -3.13
CA GLY A 504 -10.18 -22.94 -2.03
C GLY A 504 -9.39 -24.16 -2.53
N ASN A 505 -9.90 -24.89 -3.54
CA ASN A 505 -9.19 -26.02 -4.14
C ASN A 505 -8.00 -25.59 -5.01
N ARG A 506 -8.03 -24.40 -5.60
CA ARG A 506 -6.88 -23.84 -6.33
C ARG A 506 -5.80 -23.31 -5.40
N LEU A 507 -6.19 -22.89 -4.20
CA LEU A 507 -5.30 -22.34 -3.17
C LEU A 507 -4.81 -23.38 -2.15
N SER A 508 -5.49 -24.53 -2.03
CA SER A 508 -5.06 -25.60 -1.14
C SER A 508 -3.72 -26.16 -1.58
N SER A 509 -2.78 -26.31 -0.66
CA SER A 509 -1.48 -26.90 -0.92
C SER A 509 -1.67 -28.34 -1.43
N GLY A 510 -1.32 -28.57 -2.70
CA GLY A 510 -1.15 -29.91 -3.22
C GLY A 510 -0.06 -30.62 -2.42
N ALA A 511 -0.34 -31.84 -1.95
CA ALA A 511 0.61 -32.62 -1.17
C ALA A 511 1.95 -32.78 -1.91
N VAL A 512 3.03 -32.32 -1.25
CA VAL A 512 4.43 -32.76 -1.39
C VAL A 512 5.20 -32.33 -2.67
N SER A 513 6.30 -31.61 -2.42
CA SER A 513 7.52 -31.40 -3.23
C SER A 513 7.39 -31.28 -4.76
N GLY A 514 7.74 -30.10 -5.28
CA GLY A 514 8.45 -29.98 -6.57
C GLY A 514 7.78 -29.18 -7.68
N ASP A 515 6.48 -28.91 -7.62
CA ASP A 515 5.76 -28.33 -8.78
C ASP A 515 5.29 -26.88 -8.53
N LEU A 516 6.27 -26.00 -8.27
CA LEU A 516 6.08 -24.54 -8.19
C LEU A 516 5.36 -24.01 -9.45
N ASP A 517 5.59 -24.64 -10.61
CA ASP A 517 4.94 -24.31 -11.88
C ASP A 517 3.41 -24.51 -11.85
N ARG A 518 2.94 -25.62 -11.27
CA ARG A 518 1.50 -25.86 -11.10
C ARG A 518 0.89 -24.87 -10.13
N GLN A 519 1.53 -24.60 -9.00
CA GLN A 519 1.02 -23.64 -8.02
C GLN A 519 0.92 -22.22 -8.60
N LEU A 520 1.96 -21.75 -9.29
CA LEU A 520 1.96 -20.44 -9.96
C LEU A 520 0.90 -20.36 -11.05
N THR A 521 0.74 -21.42 -11.85
CA THR A 521 -0.30 -21.50 -12.88
C THR A 521 -1.70 -21.51 -12.26
N HIS A 522 -1.88 -22.13 -11.10
CA HIS A 522 -3.15 -22.13 -10.36
C HIS A 522 -3.51 -20.74 -9.81
N VAL A 523 -2.55 -20.02 -9.22
CA VAL A 523 -2.77 -18.66 -8.67
C VAL A 523 -2.92 -17.62 -9.80
N ALA A 524 -2.12 -17.71 -10.86
CA ALA A 524 -2.31 -16.87 -12.05
C ALA A 524 -3.63 -17.15 -12.79
N GLY A 525 -4.00 -18.43 -12.90
CA GLY A 525 -5.25 -18.89 -13.50
C GLY A 525 -6.48 -18.53 -12.66
N HIS A 526 -6.31 -18.26 -11.37
CA HIS A 526 -7.35 -17.81 -10.45
C HIS A 526 -7.87 -16.40 -10.82
N PHE A 527 -6.99 -15.42 -10.99
CA PHE A 527 -7.39 -14.07 -11.42
C PHE A 527 -7.96 -14.04 -12.85
N ALA A 528 -7.33 -14.76 -13.78
CA ALA A 528 -7.83 -14.84 -15.14
C ALA A 528 -9.25 -15.41 -15.18
N LEU A 529 -9.52 -16.51 -14.48
CA LEU A 529 -10.87 -17.08 -14.38
C LEU A 529 -11.87 -16.07 -13.81
N PHE A 530 -11.52 -15.38 -12.72
CA PHE A 530 -12.38 -14.35 -12.13
C PHE A 530 -12.74 -13.26 -13.15
N THR A 531 -11.74 -12.72 -13.85
CA THR A 531 -11.92 -11.67 -14.85
C THR A 531 -12.85 -12.13 -15.98
N TRP A 532 -12.67 -13.36 -16.49
CA TRP A 532 -13.52 -13.91 -17.54
C TRP A 532 -14.94 -14.20 -17.07
N LEU A 533 -15.12 -14.68 -15.84
CA LEU A 533 -16.43 -14.84 -15.23
C LEU A 533 -17.12 -13.49 -15.08
N LEU A 534 -16.43 -12.47 -14.59
CA LEU A 534 -16.95 -11.11 -14.44
C LEU A 534 -17.42 -10.54 -15.78
N ILE A 535 -16.59 -10.64 -16.82
CA ILE A 535 -16.93 -10.14 -18.16
C ILE A 535 -18.10 -10.93 -18.75
N GLY A 536 -18.04 -12.27 -18.71
CA GLY A 536 -19.14 -13.12 -19.18
C GLY A 536 -20.44 -12.82 -18.46
N TRP A 537 -20.35 -12.50 -17.17
CA TRP A 537 -21.47 -12.11 -16.34
C TRP A 537 -22.03 -10.73 -16.71
N ILE A 538 -21.18 -9.72 -16.92
CA ILE A 538 -21.59 -8.38 -17.40
C ILE A 538 -22.27 -8.48 -18.76
N ILE A 539 -21.74 -9.30 -19.68
CA ILE A 539 -22.34 -9.54 -21.00
C ILE A 539 -23.71 -10.22 -20.85
N ALA A 540 -23.81 -11.26 -20.02
CA ALA A 540 -25.06 -11.96 -19.77
C ALA A 540 -26.12 -11.03 -19.16
N ALA A 541 -25.76 -10.29 -18.11
CA ALA A 541 -26.62 -9.32 -17.46
C ALA A 541 -27.05 -8.20 -18.42
N GLY A 542 -26.09 -7.59 -19.13
CA GLY A 542 -26.35 -6.56 -20.14
C GLY A 542 -27.28 -7.06 -21.25
N THR A 543 -27.11 -8.31 -21.69
CA THR A 543 -28.01 -8.94 -22.67
C THR A 543 -29.42 -9.12 -22.10
N VAL A 544 -29.56 -9.59 -20.86
CA VAL A 544 -30.86 -9.74 -20.18
C VAL A 544 -31.57 -8.38 -20.06
N PHE A 545 -30.85 -7.31 -19.68
CA PHE A 545 -31.41 -5.97 -19.56
C PHE A 545 -31.74 -5.32 -20.92
N ALA A 546 -30.94 -5.57 -21.95
CA ALA A 546 -31.18 -5.08 -23.31
C ALA A 546 -32.23 -5.90 -24.07
N TRP A 547 -32.53 -7.13 -23.63
CA TRP A 547 -33.42 -8.08 -24.32
C TRP A 547 -34.80 -7.53 -24.67
N PRO A 548 -35.51 -6.79 -23.80
CA PRO A 548 -36.81 -6.22 -24.13
C PRO A 548 -36.71 -5.17 -25.26
N TRP A 549 -35.62 -4.40 -25.29
CA TRP A 549 -35.37 -3.37 -26.30
C TRP A 549 -34.97 -3.98 -27.65
N LEU A 550 -34.12 -5.01 -27.63
CA LEU A 550 -33.74 -5.80 -28.82
C LEU A 550 -34.93 -6.50 -29.50
N ARG A 551 -36.02 -6.76 -28.75
CA ARG A 551 -37.22 -7.44 -29.26
C ARG A 551 -38.31 -6.48 -29.75
N ASP A 552 -38.18 -5.17 -29.53
CA ASP A 552 -39.18 -4.19 -29.95
C ASP A 552 -39.12 -3.93 -31.46
N ARG A 553 -40.19 -4.34 -32.17
CA ARG A 553 -40.34 -4.26 -33.64
C ARG A 553 -40.51 -2.83 -34.16
N ARG A 554 -40.58 -1.82 -33.29
CA ARG A 554 -40.71 -0.40 -33.67
C ARG A 554 -39.38 0.27 -34.04
N THR A 555 -38.26 -0.39 -33.79
CA THR A 555 -36.92 0.09 -34.17
C THR A 555 -36.56 -0.37 -35.60
N PRO A 556 -36.11 0.51 -36.51
CA PRO A 556 -35.84 0.14 -37.90
C PRO A 556 -34.63 -0.79 -37.98
N THR A 557 -34.88 -2.05 -38.34
CA THR A 557 -34.08 -3.21 -37.90
C THR A 557 -33.18 -3.85 -38.97
N GLY A 558 -33.23 -3.42 -40.23
CA GLY A 558 -32.52 -4.12 -41.31
C GLY A 558 -31.00 -3.90 -41.34
N SER A 559 -30.56 -2.67 -41.60
CA SER A 559 -29.14 -2.35 -41.82
C SER A 559 -28.44 -1.82 -40.58
N ARG A 560 -29.12 -1.03 -39.73
CA ARG A 560 -28.51 -0.45 -38.53
C ARG A 560 -28.30 -1.45 -37.40
N LEU A 561 -29.20 -2.44 -37.24
CA LEU A 561 -29.06 -3.45 -36.18
C LEU A 561 -27.93 -4.45 -36.47
N ALA A 562 -27.79 -4.85 -37.74
CA ALA A 562 -26.69 -5.72 -38.18
C ALA A 562 -25.34 -5.00 -38.10
N VAL A 563 -25.28 -3.71 -38.47
CA VAL A 563 -24.07 -2.89 -38.33
C VAL A 563 -23.78 -2.61 -36.85
N SER A 564 -24.76 -2.28 -36.02
CA SER A 564 -24.54 -2.04 -34.58
C SER A 564 -24.19 -3.31 -33.82
N ALA A 565 -24.76 -4.46 -34.19
CA ALA A 565 -24.40 -5.76 -33.63
C ALA A 565 -23.01 -6.19 -34.10
N GLY A 566 -22.68 -6.01 -35.38
CA GLY A 566 -21.36 -6.29 -35.94
C GLY A 566 -20.27 -5.40 -35.30
N VAL A 567 -20.52 -4.10 -35.19
CA VAL A 567 -19.64 -3.15 -34.49
C VAL A 567 -19.56 -3.48 -33.00
N GLY A 568 -20.67 -3.85 -32.36
CA GLY A 568 -20.69 -4.24 -30.95
C GLY A 568 -19.89 -5.52 -30.66
N VAL A 569 -20.02 -6.54 -31.52
CA VAL A 569 -19.22 -7.78 -31.43
C VAL A 569 -17.75 -7.51 -31.70
N LEU A 570 -17.43 -6.69 -32.72
CA LEU A 570 -16.06 -6.29 -33.01
C LEU A 570 -15.44 -5.53 -31.83
N LEU A 571 -16.16 -4.54 -31.27
CA LEU A 571 -15.72 -3.80 -30.08
C LEU A 571 -15.56 -4.73 -28.87
N ALA A 572 -16.47 -5.70 -28.69
CA ALA A 572 -16.34 -6.70 -27.63
C ALA A 572 -15.08 -7.54 -27.82
N ILE A 573 -14.81 -8.06 -29.02
CA ILE A 573 -13.59 -8.84 -29.31
C ILE A 573 -12.34 -7.98 -29.06
N VAL A 574 -12.32 -6.74 -29.56
CA VAL A 574 -11.21 -5.81 -29.33
C VAL A 574 -11.01 -5.55 -27.84
N MET A 575 -12.09 -5.27 -27.09
CA MET A 575 -12.03 -5.09 -25.64
C MET A 575 -11.51 -6.35 -24.93
N LEU A 576 -11.95 -7.54 -25.33
CA LEU A 576 -11.47 -8.80 -24.73
C LEU A 576 -9.99 -9.03 -24.99
N VAL A 577 -9.52 -8.74 -26.20
CA VAL A 577 -8.09 -8.82 -26.55
C VAL A 577 -7.29 -7.81 -25.73
N VAL A 578 -7.77 -6.57 -25.60
CA VAL A 578 -7.14 -5.52 -24.78
C VAL A 578 -7.11 -5.92 -23.31
N ILE A 579 -8.24 -6.35 -22.72
CA ILE A 579 -8.28 -6.77 -21.32
C ILE A 579 -7.34 -7.95 -21.07
N ASN A 580 -7.31 -8.94 -21.96
CA ASN A 580 -6.41 -10.08 -21.81
C ASN A 580 -4.94 -9.66 -21.90
N SER A 581 -4.62 -8.87 -22.92
CA SER A 581 -3.24 -8.49 -23.23
C SER A 581 -2.69 -7.41 -22.31
N VAL A 582 -3.50 -6.50 -21.77
CA VAL A 582 -3.08 -5.35 -20.95
C VAL A 582 -3.30 -5.63 -19.46
N ASN A 583 -4.48 -6.13 -19.07
CA ASN A 583 -4.84 -6.30 -17.65
C ASN A 583 -4.49 -7.70 -17.13
N VAL A 584 -5.00 -8.75 -17.77
CA VAL A 584 -4.86 -10.14 -17.26
C VAL A 584 -3.41 -10.62 -17.32
N ALA A 585 -2.70 -10.34 -18.41
CA ALA A 585 -1.29 -10.70 -18.55
C ALA A 585 -0.40 -9.95 -17.55
N LEU A 586 -0.65 -8.67 -17.28
CA LEU A 586 0.10 -7.88 -16.30
C LEU A 586 -0.10 -8.43 -14.89
N VAL A 587 -1.35 -8.65 -14.47
CA VAL A 587 -1.64 -9.18 -13.13
C VAL A 587 -1.07 -10.60 -12.96
N ARG A 588 -1.08 -11.41 -14.02
CA ARG A 588 -0.39 -12.71 -14.00
C ARG A 588 1.11 -12.56 -13.75
N ALA A 589 1.78 -11.65 -14.46
CA ALA A 589 3.20 -11.40 -14.25
C ALA A 589 3.47 -10.87 -12.83
N ASP A 590 2.64 -9.97 -12.33
CA ASP A 590 2.74 -9.40 -10.98
C ASP A 590 2.59 -10.45 -9.87
N ILE A 591 1.68 -11.41 -10.04
CA ILE A 591 1.54 -12.55 -9.12
C ILE A 591 2.84 -13.37 -9.07
N ILE A 592 3.42 -13.69 -10.23
CA ILE A 592 4.66 -14.46 -10.31
C ILE A 592 5.81 -13.67 -9.67
N TYR A 593 5.90 -12.37 -9.98
CA TYR A 593 6.86 -11.45 -9.39
C TYR A 593 6.78 -11.41 -7.86
N LYS A 594 5.58 -11.24 -7.29
CA LYS A 594 5.37 -11.20 -5.82
C LYS A 594 5.73 -12.51 -5.13
N GLN A 595 5.55 -13.65 -5.80
CA GLN A 595 6.05 -14.94 -5.30
C GLN A 595 7.57 -14.97 -5.29
N GLY A 596 8.22 -14.39 -6.32
CA GLY A 596 9.67 -14.17 -6.35
C GLY A 596 10.19 -13.42 -5.14
N GLN A 597 9.51 -12.34 -4.74
CA GLN A 597 9.87 -11.54 -3.56
C GLN A 597 9.89 -12.34 -2.26
N GLN A 598 9.03 -13.36 -2.12
CA GLN A 598 9.03 -14.22 -0.94
C GLN A 598 10.28 -15.10 -0.85
N PHE A 599 10.75 -15.62 -1.98
CA PHE A 599 12.00 -16.38 -2.05
C PHE A 599 13.23 -15.47 -1.90
N ASP A 600 13.18 -14.28 -2.49
CA ASP A 600 14.19 -13.23 -2.34
C ASP A 600 14.39 -12.85 -0.86
N ALA A 601 13.29 -12.65 -0.12
CA ALA A 601 13.32 -12.37 1.32
C ALA A 601 13.86 -13.54 2.18
N GLN A 602 13.83 -14.77 1.66
CA GLN A 602 14.39 -15.96 2.31
C GLN A 602 15.85 -16.23 1.93
N GLY A 603 16.43 -15.43 1.02
CA GLY A 603 17.77 -15.64 0.47
C GLY A 603 17.86 -16.81 -0.53
N ASN A 604 16.73 -17.28 -1.05
CA ASN A 604 16.70 -18.31 -2.10
C ASN A 604 16.73 -17.64 -3.49
N TRP A 605 17.91 -17.16 -3.88
CA TRP A 605 18.08 -16.34 -5.07
C TRP A 605 17.77 -17.09 -6.37
N VAL A 606 18.21 -18.34 -6.51
CA VAL A 606 17.94 -19.16 -7.72
C VAL A 606 16.44 -19.28 -8.01
N SER A 607 15.63 -19.50 -6.97
CA SER A 607 14.17 -19.58 -7.13
C SER A 607 13.56 -18.21 -7.45
N SER A 608 14.04 -17.13 -6.81
CA SER A 608 13.57 -15.77 -7.12
C SER A 608 13.90 -15.35 -8.57
N ILE A 609 15.11 -15.66 -9.05
CA ILE A 609 15.58 -15.41 -10.43
C ILE A 609 14.65 -16.09 -11.44
N GLU A 610 14.31 -17.36 -11.22
CA GLU A 610 13.40 -18.09 -12.10
C GLU A 610 12.02 -17.44 -12.18
N LEU A 611 11.50 -16.93 -11.06
CA LEU A 611 10.19 -16.29 -11.01
C LEU A 611 10.20 -14.91 -11.69
N TYR A 612 11.22 -14.09 -11.44
CA TYR A 612 11.34 -12.80 -12.12
C TYR A 612 11.56 -12.96 -13.62
N ARG A 613 12.35 -13.96 -14.04
CA ARG A 613 12.52 -14.33 -15.45
C ARG A 613 11.19 -14.71 -16.11
N ARG A 614 10.35 -15.50 -15.43
CA ARG A 614 9.00 -15.87 -15.93
C ARG A 614 8.06 -14.68 -16.01
N ALA A 615 8.10 -13.79 -15.03
CA ALA A 615 7.33 -12.54 -15.06
C ALA A 615 7.74 -11.69 -16.28
N LEU A 616 9.04 -11.52 -16.51
CA LEU A 616 9.60 -10.82 -17.67
C LEU A 616 9.33 -11.52 -19.01
N ALA A 617 9.25 -12.85 -19.04
CA ALA A 617 8.85 -13.59 -20.24
C ALA A 617 7.42 -13.24 -20.68
N ALA A 618 6.51 -12.97 -19.73
CA ALA A 618 5.16 -12.49 -20.02
C ALA A 618 5.13 -10.99 -20.34
N ARG A 619 6.07 -10.22 -19.78
CA ARG A 619 6.08 -8.76 -19.77
C ARG A 619 7.52 -8.22 -19.83
N LYS A 620 8.07 -8.13 -21.03
CA LYS A 620 9.48 -7.76 -21.25
C LYS A 620 9.79 -6.28 -21.02
N THR A 621 8.78 -5.42 -20.88
CA THR A 621 8.94 -3.97 -20.74
C THR A 621 8.72 -3.48 -19.32
N GLU A 622 8.54 -4.38 -18.36
CA GLU A 622 8.33 -4.03 -16.95
C GLU A 622 9.70 -3.90 -16.27
N ASP A 623 10.22 -2.68 -16.26
CA ASP A 623 11.50 -2.29 -15.68
C ASP A 623 11.62 -2.71 -14.20
N HIS A 624 10.53 -2.61 -13.44
CA HIS A 624 10.50 -3.03 -12.04
C HIS A 624 10.87 -4.52 -11.86
N TYR A 625 10.45 -5.41 -12.76
CA TYR A 625 10.82 -6.83 -12.67
C TYR A 625 12.30 -7.05 -13.01
N MET A 626 12.84 -6.24 -13.92
CA MET A 626 14.27 -6.28 -14.26
C MET A 626 15.13 -5.86 -13.07
N LEU A 627 14.74 -4.82 -12.35
CA LEU A 627 15.45 -4.35 -11.16
C LEU A 627 15.66 -5.47 -10.13
N PHE A 628 14.60 -6.20 -9.82
CA PHE A 628 14.65 -7.32 -8.86
C PHE A 628 15.41 -8.53 -9.43
N LEU A 629 15.24 -8.85 -10.72
CA LEU A 629 16.03 -9.90 -11.35
C LEU A 629 17.54 -9.59 -11.28
N GLY A 630 17.93 -8.37 -11.63
CA GLY A 630 19.32 -7.91 -11.56
C GLY A 630 19.88 -7.96 -10.14
N ARG A 631 19.09 -7.54 -9.14
CA ARG A 631 19.46 -7.65 -7.73
C ARG A 631 19.66 -9.10 -7.28
N SER A 632 18.73 -10.01 -7.59
CA SER A 632 18.87 -11.41 -7.17
C SER A 632 20.03 -12.11 -7.87
N LEU A 633 20.33 -11.75 -9.13
CA LEU A 633 21.55 -12.22 -9.82
C LEU A 633 22.82 -11.71 -9.12
N LEU A 634 22.84 -10.45 -8.70
CA LEU A 634 23.95 -9.87 -7.92
C LEU A 634 24.13 -10.58 -6.57
N GLU A 635 23.06 -10.81 -5.81
CA GLU A 635 23.14 -11.51 -4.52
C GLU A 635 23.58 -12.96 -4.70
N GLN A 636 23.12 -13.65 -5.76
CA GLN A 636 23.61 -14.97 -6.12
C GLN A 636 25.11 -14.95 -6.47
N ALA A 637 25.59 -13.90 -7.14
CA ALA A 637 27.01 -13.76 -7.49
C ALA A 637 27.92 -13.62 -6.26
N LYS A 638 27.47 -12.92 -5.22
CA LYS A 638 28.21 -12.78 -3.94
C LYS A 638 28.46 -14.14 -3.27
N GLN A 639 27.58 -15.12 -3.50
CA GLN A 639 27.66 -16.46 -2.91
C GLN A 639 28.29 -17.49 -3.85
N ALA A 640 28.43 -17.19 -5.14
CA ALA A 640 28.94 -18.11 -6.15
C ALA A 640 30.47 -18.28 -6.10
N SER A 641 30.95 -19.43 -6.58
CA SER A 641 32.37 -19.73 -6.76
C SER A 641 32.98 -18.96 -7.93
N THR A 642 34.31 -18.87 -7.94
CA THR A 642 35.09 -18.35 -9.07
C THR A 642 35.18 -19.33 -10.23
N GLU A 643 35.00 -20.63 -9.97
CA GLU A 643 34.91 -21.69 -10.98
C GLU A 643 33.45 -21.92 -11.36
N GLY A 644 33.18 -22.15 -12.65
CA GLY A 644 31.84 -22.41 -13.18
C GLY A 644 31.89 -22.98 -14.59
N VAL A 645 30.81 -23.66 -15.00
CA VAL A 645 30.78 -24.49 -16.22
C VAL A 645 30.15 -23.74 -17.40
N TYR A 646 29.32 -22.75 -17.12
CA TYR A 646 28.57 -22.00 -18.13
C TYR A 646 29.14 -20.60 -18.34
N GLN A 647 29.23 -20.17 -19.60
CA GLN A 647 29.61 -18.83 -20.02
C GLN A 647 28.51 -18.24 -20.91
N LEU A 648 28.15 -16.99 -20.63
CA LEU A 648 27.26 -16.22 -21.50
C LEU A 648 27.99 -15.84 -22.80
N PRO A 649 27.25 -15.69 -23.91
CA PRO A 649 27.79 -15.10 -25.13
C PRO A 649 28.51 -13.78 -24.87
N GLU A 650 29.55 -13.45 -25.64
CA GLU A 650 30.28 -12.19 -25.48
C GLU A 650 29.35 -10.97 -25.59
N SER A 651 28.41 -11.01 -26.54
CA SER A 651 27.37 -9.99 -26.75
C SER A 651 26.00 -10.46 -26.25
N ALA A 652 25.93 -10.93 -25.00
CA ALA A 652 24.66 -11.39 -24.42
C ALA A 652 23.66 -10.24 -24.26
N GLY A 653 22.42 -10.44 -24.71
CA GLY A 653 21.31 -9.54 -24.49
C GLY A 653 20.33 -10.06 -23.43
N LEU A 654 19.30 -9.26 -23.13
CA LEU A 654 18.26 -9.64 -22.16
C LEU A 654 17.61 -10.98 -22.50
N THR A 655 17.44 -11.30 -23.79
CA THR A 655 16.87 -12.58 -24.21
C THR A 655 17.70 -13.78 -23.81
N ASP A 656 19.03 -13.64 -23.76
CA ASP A 656 19.94 -14.73 -23.39
C ASP A 656 19.87 -14.97 -21.89
N VAL A 657 19.87 -13.90 -21.08
CA VAL A 657 19.68 -13.99 -19.63
C VAL A 657 18.30 -14.57 -19.30
N LEU A 658 17.26 -14.17 -20.04
CA LEU A 658 15.91 -14.71 -19.86
C LEU A 658 15.76 -16.17 -20.31
N ALA A 659 16.74 -16.74 -21.03
CA ALA A 659 16.75 -18.14 -21.43
C ALA A 659 17.42 -19.07 -20.40
N LEU A 660 18.12 -18.51 -19.40
CA LEU A 660 18.80 -19.29 -18.36
C LEU A 660 17.82 -20.13 -17.54
N THR A 661 18.19 -21.38 -17.22
CA THR A 661 17.43 -22.24 -16.32
C THR A 661 18.00 -22.18 -14.90
N PRO A 662 17.23 -22.56 -13.87
CA PRO A 662 17.72 -22.62 -12.48
C PRO A 662 19.00 -23.46 -12.33
N GLU A 663 19.09 -24.56 -13.08
CA GLU A 663 20.27 -25.44 -13.08
C GLU A 663 21.49 -24.73 -13.67
N VAL A 664 21.31 -23.96 -14.75
CA VAL A 664 22.40 -23.18 -15.34
C VAL A 664 22.86 -22.09 -14.38
N VAL A 665 21.93 -21.32 -13.80
CA VAL A 665 22.23 -20.24 -12.86
C VAL A 665 23.01 -20.74 -11.65
N SER A 666 22.68 -21.93 -11.12
CA SER A 666 23.41 -22.52 -9.99
C SER A 666 24.82 -23.03 -10.33
N GLN A 667 25.14 -23.20 -11.62
CA GLN A 667 26.45 -23.64 -12.13
C GLN A 667 27.29 -22.50 -12.72
N MET A 668 26.74 -21.30 -12.82
CA MET A 668 27.46 -20.12 -13.29
C MET A 668 28.46 -19.66 -12.24
N ASN A 669 29.63 -19.23 -12.72
CA ASN A 669 30.59 -18.56 -11.84
C ASN A 669 30.12 -17.14 -11.51
N ARG A 670 30.79 -16.55 -10.51
CA ARG A 670 30.55 -15.18 -10.07
C ARG A 670 30.57 -14.15 -11.21
N THR A 671 31.57 -14.18 -12.08
CA THR A 671 31.74 -13.19 -13.16
C THR A 671 30.58 -13.23 -14.15
N GLU A 672 30.13 -14.43 -14.53
CA GLU A 672 29.02 -14.60 -15.47
C GLU A 672 27.68 -14.20 -14.85
N LEU A 673 27.49 -14.39 -13.54
CA LEU A 673 26.32 -13.87 -12.83
C LEU A 673 26.32 -12.34 -12.74
N LEU A 674 27.48 -11.72 -12.53
CA LEU A 674 27.63 -10.25 -12.57
C LEU A 674 27.36 -9.69 -13.96
N ARG A 675 27.86 -10.34 -15.03
CA ARG A 675 27.52 -10.00 -16.43
C ARG A 675 26.02 -10.14 -16.72
N ALA A 676 25.38 -11.19 -16.21
CA ALA A 676 23.93 -11.36 -16.34
C ALA A 676 23.17 -10.22 -15.65
N ALA A 677 23.59 -9.85 -14.44
CA ALA A 677 22.99 -8.74 -13.69
C ALA A 677 23.17 -7.40 -14.42
N GLU A 678 24.35 -7.16 -14.99
CA GLU A 678 24.67 -5.96 -15.79
C GLU A 678 23.72 -5.83 -16.98
N VAL A 679 23.59 -6.89 -17.78
CA VAL A 679 22.68 -6.90 -18.95
C VAL A 679 21.25 -6.56 -18.54
N VAL A 680 20.76 -7.15 -17.45
CA VAL A 680 19.39 -6.91 -16.97
C VAL A 680 19.22 -5.47 -16.48
N LEU A 681 20.15 -4.94 -15.70
CA LEU A 681 20.06 -3.58 -15.15
C LEU A 681 20.25 -2.51 -16.23
N GLN A 682 21.13 -2.72 -17.21
CA GLN A 682 21.24 -1.84 -18.38
C GLN A 682 19.94 -1.84 -19.21
N ASN A 683 19.29 -3.00 -19.36
CA ASN A 683 17.98 -3.05 -20.01
C ASN A 683 16.91 -2.31 -19.17
N ALA A 684 16.94 -2.44 -17.85
CA ALA A 684 16.03 -1.70 -16.96
C ALA A 684 16.18 -0.17 -17.13
N GLN A 685 17.42 0.32 -17.11
CA GLN A 685 17.74 1.73 -17.37
C GLN A 685 17.32 2.15 -18.79
N SER A 686 17.51 1.31 -19.81
CA SER A 686 17.08 1.66 -21.17
C SER A 686 15.56 1.77 -21.33
N VAL A 687 14.79 0.97 -20.59
CA VAL A 687 13.32 0.99 -20.61
C VAL A 687 12.79 2.22 -19.88
N ASN A 688 13.40 2.58 -18.76
CA ASN A 688 13.00 3.72 -17.95
C ASN A 688 14.20 4.56 -17.50
N PRO A 689 14.78 5.38 -18.41
CA PRO A 689 16.09 6.01 -18.19
C PRO A 689 16.10 7.11 -17.11
N LEU A 690 14.94 7.69 -16.78
CA LEU A 690 14.85 8.73 -15.76
C LEU A 690 14.56 8.16 -14.36
N ASN A 691 14.25 6.86 -14.26
CA ASN A 691 14.10 6.24 -12.95
C ASN A 691 15.49 6.02 -12.32
N THR A 692 15.77 6.85 -11.32
CA THR A 692 17.04 6.88 -10.60
C THR A 692 17.44 5.53 -9.99
N ASP A 693 16.48 4.69 -9.61
CA ASP A 693 16.77 3.39 -9.00
C ASP A 693 17.54 2.48 -9.96
N HIS A 694 17.27 2.54 -11.26
CA HIS A 694 17.98 1.67 -12.23
C HIS A 694 19.44 2.04 -12.32
N THR A 695 19.72 3.33 -12.48
CA THR A 695 21.07 3.91 -12.51
C THR A 695 21.80 3.66 -11.19
N ALA A 696 21.15 3.89 -10.04
CA ALA A 696 21.75 3.66 -8.74
C ALA A 696 22.06 2.17 -8.47
N ASN A 697 21.20 1.25 -8.94
CA ASN A 697 21.48 -0.19 -8.81
C ASN A 697 22.58 -0.67 -9.75
N LEU A 698 22.71 -0.07 -10.94
CA LEU A 698 23.85 -0.33 -11.82
C LEU A 698 25.16 0.15 -11.17
N ALA A 699 25.14 1.33 -10.52
CA ALA A 699 26.26 1.82 -9.72
C ALA A 699 26.66 0.85 -8.58
N ARG A 700 25.67 0.32 -7.85
CA ARG A 700 25.86 -0.68 -6.77
C ARG A 700 26.40 -2.01 -7.30
N LEU A 701 25.93 -2.45 -8.47
CA LEU A 701 26.46 -3.64 -9.14
C LEU A 701 27.96 -3.48 -9.40
N TYR A 702 28.36 -2.40 -10.06
CA TYR A 702 29.77 -2.14 -10.35
C TYR A 702 30.61 -1.96 -9.08
N ARG A 703 30.06 -1.29 -8.05
CA ARG A 703 30.71 -1.15 -6.74
C ARG A 703 30.99 -2.50 -6.10
N THR A 704 30.01 -3.42 -6.14
CA THR A 704 30.13 -4.78 -5.62
C THR A 704 31.08 -5.62 -6.46
N TRP A 705 31.03 -5.47 -7.79
CA TRP A 705 31.95 -6.15 -8.70
C TRP A 705 33.39 -5.77 -8.39
N ALA A 706 33.67 -4.48 -8.17
CA ALA A 706 34.99 -4.01 -7.74
C ALA A 706 35.46 -4.65 -6.42
N ASP A 707 34.59 -4.82 -5.43
CA ASP A 707 34.93 -5.47 -4.15
C ASP A 707 35.25 -6.96 -4.32
N LEU A 708 34.62 -7.62 -5.29
CA LEU A 708 34.80 -9.04 -5.56
C LEU A 708 35.92 -9.34 -6.56
N ALA A 709 36.41 -8.31 -7.28
CA ALA A 709 37.46 -8.44 -8.27
C ALA A 709 38.82 -8.67 -7.58
N THR A 710 39.51 -9.72 -8.02
CA THR A 710 40.88 -10.02 -7.58
C THR A 710 41.93 -9.29 -8.41
N ASP A 711 41.59 -8.94 -9.66
CA ASP A 711 42.46 -8.22 -10.58
C ASP A 711 42.39 -6.69 -10.32
N PRO A 712 43.52 -6.02 -10.04
CA PRO A 712 43.54 -4.58 -9.79
C PRO A 712 43.02 -3.73 -10.95
N GLU A 713 43.30 -4.10 -12.21
CA GLU A 713 42.84 -3.33 -13.37
C GLU A 713 41.33 -3.41 -13.51
N GLN A 714 40.76 -4.61 -13.46
CA GLN A 714 39.30 -4.81 -13.43
C GLN A 714 38.66 -4.09 -12.25
N ARG A 715 39.27 -4.12 -11.06
CA ARG A 715 38.76 -3.41 -9.87
C ARG A 715 38.66 -1.91 -10.15
N GLN A 716 39.66 -1.29 -10.75
CA GLN A 716 39.63 0.13 -11.10
C GLN A 716 38.59 0.44 -12.18
N GLU A 717 38.50 -0.38 -13.23
CA GLU A 717 37.48 -0.22 -14.28
C GLU A 717 36.05 -0.26 -13.71
N MET A 718 35.78 -1.19 -12.78
CA MET A 718 34.47 -1.28 -12.15
C MET A 718 34.20 -0.10 -11.21
N LEU A 719 35.20 0.44 -10.52
CA LEU A 719 35.04 1.66 -9.71
C LEU A 719 34.76 2.89 -10.59
N ASP A 720 35.42 3.00 -11.75
CA ASP A 720 35.15 4.02 -12.76
C ASP A 720 33.69 3.98 -13.23
N LYS A 721 33.21 2.80 -13.62
CA LYS A 721 31.81 2.61 -14.03
C LYS A 721 30.83 2.91 -12.90
N SER A 722 31.14 2.46 -11.68
CA SER A 722 30.32 2.72 -10.50
C SER A 722 30.15 4.22 -10.25
N LEU A 723 31.24 4.99 -10.29
CA LEU A 723 31.21 6.43 -10.09
C LEU A 723 30.49 7.17 -11.22
N ALA A 724 30.66 6.76 -12.47
CA ALA A 724 29.93 7.34 -13.60
C ALA A 724 28.40 7.14 -13.46
N GLU A 725 27.96 5.95 -13.03
CA GLU A 725 26.55 5.70 -12.74
C GLU A 725 26.07 6.48 -11.50
N TYR A 726 26.89 6.63 -10.46
CA TYR A 726 26.52 7.49 -9.32
C TYR A 726 26.44 8.97 -9.70
N ASP A 727 27.32 9.47 -10.58
CA ASP A 727 27.25 10.83 -11.13
C ASP A 727 25.91 11.05 -11.85
N MET A 728 25.50 10.09 -12.67
CA MET A 728 24.18 10.14 -13.33
C MET A 728 23.04 10.01 -12.32
N ALA A 729 23.14 9.14 -11.31
CA ALA A 729 22.09 8.94 -10.32
C ALA A 729 21.85 10.21 -9.48
N VAL A 730 22.90 10.91 -9.06
CA VAL A 730 22.76 12.20 -8.36
C VAL A 730 22.32 13.32 -9.32
N GLN A 731 22.54 13.19 -10.62
CA GLN A 731 21.97 14.13 -11.60
C GLN A 731 20.46 13.92 -11.78
N LEU A 732 19.98 12.68 -11.76
CA LEU A 732 18.55 12.32 -11.83
C LEU A 732 17.80 12.64 -10.52
N SER A 733 18.48 12.50 -9.37
CA SER A 733 17.93 12.83 -8.04
C SER A 733 18.93 13.68 -7.22
N PRO A 734 19.11 14.97 -7.55
CA PRO A 734 20.10 15.85 -6.91
C PRO A 734 19.88 16.02 -5.41
N ASN A 735 18.62 15.98 -4.97
CA ASN A 735 18.23 16.20 -3.57
C ASN A 735 18.19 14.90 -2.75
N ALA A 736 18.64 13.77 -3.29
CA ALA A 736 18.63 12.48 -2.61
C ALA A 736 19.93 12.25 -1.82
N ALA A 737 19.94 12.64 -0.55
CA ALA A 737 21.11 12.55 0.35
C ALA A 737 21.77 11.15 0.39
N HIS A 738 20.97 10.08 0.34
CA HIS A 738 21.49 8.71 0.32
C HIS A 738 22.35 8.38 -0.91
N LEU A 739 22.06 8.92 -2.10
CA LEU A 739 22.90 8.67 -3.28
C LEU A 739 24.27 9.31 -3.14
N TRP A 740 24.34 10.46 -2.47
CA TRP A 740 25.60 11.12 -2.13
C TRP A 740 26.42 10.32 -1.11
N ASN A 741 25.77 9.67 -0.14
CA ASN A 741 26.45 8.72 0.75
C ASN A 741 27.01 7.51 -0.01
N GLU A 742 26.22 6.92 -0.89
CA GLU A 742 26.64 5.79 -1.71
C GLU A 742 27.80 6.16 -2.65
N LYS A 743 27.74 7.35 -3.27
CA LYS A 743 28.83 7.92 -4.06
C LYS A 743 30.09 8.17 -3.22
N GLY A 744 29.94 8.70 -2.00
CA GLY A 744 31.03 8.84 -1.05
C GLY A 744 31.72 7.51 -0.75
N ASN A 745 30.93 6.44 -0.50
CA ASN A 745 31.45 5.08 -0.31
C ASN A 745 32.15 4.50 -1.56
N ALA A 746 31.76 4.91 -2.76
CA ALA A 746 32.47 4.57 -4.00
C ALA A 746 33.82 5.29 -4.11
N HIS A 747 33.87 6.59 -3.81
CA HIS A 747 35.14 7.33 -3.73
C HIS A 747 36.08 6.77 -2.64
N VAL A 748 35.54 6.35 -1.48
CA VAL A 748 36.33 5.66 -0.45
C VAL A 748 36.99 4.39 -0.98
N ALA A 749 36.30 3.60 -1.79
CA ALA A 749 36.84 2.37 -2.38
C ALA A 749 37.87 2.63 -3.49
N ARG A 750 37.77 3.78 -4.14
CA ARG A 750 38.74 4.31 -5.11
C ARG A 750 39.89 5.10 -4.46
N GLU A 751 39.89 5.22 -3.13
CA GLU A 751 40.89 5.93 -2.34
C GLU A 751 40.94 7.45 -2.62
N GLU A 752 39.86 8.02 -3.17
CA GLU A 752 39.70 9.45 -3.46
C GLU A 752 39.13 10.20 -2.26
N ARG A 753 39.96 10.40 -1.24
CA ARG A 753 39.56 10.90 0.08
C ARG A 753 38.83 12.24 0.07
N ASP A 754 39.36 13.22 -0.67
CA ASP A 754 38.77 14.57 -0.70
C ASP A 754 37.38 14.56 -1.33
N LEU A 755 37.18 13.75 -2.38
CA LEU A 755 35.90 13.59 -3.05
C LEU A 755 34.90 12.81 -2.19
N ALA A 756 35.37 11.81 -1.43
CA ALA A 756 34.55 11.07 -0.48
C ALA A 756 33.99 11.98 0.63
N GLU A 757 34.84 12.76 1.30
CA GLU A 757 34.41 13.71 2.34
C GLU A 757 33.46 14.75 1.75
N ALA A 758 33.75 15.29 0.57
CA ALA A 758 32.89 16.24 -0.11
C ALA A 758 31.49 15.66 -0.41
N ALA A 759 31.39 14.40 -0.86
CA ALA A 759 30.12 13.75 -1.12
C ALA A 759 29.29 13.56 0.16
N PHE A 760 29.89 13.12 1.26
CA PHE A 760 29.20 13.01 2.55
C PHE A 760 28.77 14.38 3.10
N ARG A 761 29.62 15.40 2.99
CA ARG A 761 29.26 16.77 3.40
C ARG A 761 28.14 17.34 2.54
N HIS A 762 28.09 17.01 1.25
CA HIS A 762 26.97 17.39 0.39
C HIS A 762 25.67 16.70 0.81
N SER A 763 25.71 15.41 1.16
CA SER A 763 24.57 14.68 1.75
C SER A 763 24.01 15.42 2.98
N LEU A 764 24.87 15.85 3.91
CA LEU A 764 24.44 16.65 5.07
C LEU A 764 23.89 18.04 4.70
N SER A 765 24.38 18.65 3.62
CA SER A 765 23.83 19.93 3.15
C SER A 765 22.40 19.82 2.63
N LEU A 766 22.00 18.62 2.18
CA LEU A 766 20.64 18.30 1.73
C LEU A 766 19.73 17.85 2.88
N ASP A 767 20.23 16.97 3.76
CA ASP A 767 19.51 16.45 4.94
C ASP A 767 20.45 16.40 6.15
N GLN A 768 20.43 17.45 6.97
CA GLN A 768 21.22 17.54 8.22
C GLN A 768 20.75 16.55 9.30
N ARG A 769 19.57 15.95 9.12
CA ARG A 769 18.97 14.95 10.04
C ARG A 769 19.20 13.53 9.53
N PHE A 770 20.04 13.34 8.52
CA PHE A 770 20.41 12.02 8.02
C PHE A 770 21.55 11.43 8.84
N ASP A 771 21.18 10.77 9.93
CA ASP A 771 22.07 10.09 10.87
C ASP A 771 23.09 9.17 10.23
N GLN A 772 22.69 8.42 9.19
CA GLN A 772 23.58 7.53 8.45
C GLN A 772 24.82 8.26 7.91
N THR A 773 24.69 9.53 7.50
CA THR A 773 25.82 10.29 6.96
C THR A 773 26.87 10.60 8.02
N TYR A 774 26.46 10.92 9.25
CA TYR A 774 27.40 11.15 10.36
C TYR A 774 28.14 9.87 10.74
N MET A 775 27.45 8.72 10.73
CA MET A 775 28.09 7.41 10.96
C MET A 775 29.11 7.08 9.85
N LEU A 776 28.77 7.31 8.59
CA LEU A 776 29.69 7.09 7.46
C LEU A 776 30.91 8.02 7.52
N LEU A 777 30.75 9.29 7.92
CA LEU A 777 31.87 10.20 8.16
C LEU A 777 32.74 9.75 9.34
N ALA A 778 32.13 9.22 10.41
CA ALA A 778 32.87 8.65 11.53
C ALA A 778 33.70 7.43 11.08
N ASP A 779 33.09 6.48 10.37
CA ASP A 779 33.78 5.30 9.81
C ASP A 779 34.89 5.70 8.82
N PHE A 780 34.67 6.75 8.03
CA PHE A 780 35.65 7.30 7.11
C PHE A 780 36.89 7.83 7.84
N PHE A 781 36.71 8.64 8.90
CA PHE A 781 37.81 9.18 9.70
C PHE A 781 38.45 8.15 10.65
N GLU A 782 37.72 7.11 11.04
CA GLU A 782 38.23 6.01 11.87
C GLU A 782 39.39 5.28 11.19
N ARG A 783 39.35 5.15 9.86
CA ARG A 783 40.44 4.54 9.07
C ARG A 783 41.78 5.25 9.25
N ASP A 784 41.74 6.56 9.49
CA ASP A 784 42.91 7.41 9.74
C ASP A 784 43.17 7.66 11.22
N GLN A 785 42.38 7.03 12.11
CA GLN A 785 42.42 7.27 13.55
C GLN A 785 42.26 8.76 13.91
N ALA A 786 41.54 9.52 13.08
CA ALA A 786 41.32 10.95 13.26
C ALA A 786 40.19 11.23 14.25
N TYR A 787 40.33 10.75 15.49
CA TYR A 787 39.28 10.74 16.52
C TYR A 787 38.74 12.14 16.86
N ASP A 788 39.55 13.19 16.74
CA ASP A 788 39.07 14.57 16.96
C ASP A 788 38.04 15.00 15.90
N ARG A 789 38.25 14.64 14.62
CA ARG A 789 37.27 14.89 13.56
C ARG A 789 36.00 14.05 13.74
N ILE A 790 36.14 12.81 14.22
CA ILE A 790 34.99 11.94 14.55
C ILE A 790 34.14 12.59 15.63
N LYS A 791 34.76 13.01 16.75
CA LYS A 791 34.07 13.70 17.85
C LYS A 791 33.37 14.98 17.37
N GLU A 792 34.02 15.77 16.51
CA GLU A 792 33.44 16.99 15.93
C GLU A 792 32.18 16.68 15.11
N VAL A 793 32.27 15.76 14.15
CA VAL A 793 31.14 15.40 13.26
C VAL A 793 29.99 14.77 14.04
N LEU A 794 30.27 13.89 15.00
CA LEU A 794 29.21 13.28 15.81
C LEU A 794 28.56 14.30 16.75
N SER A 795 29.34 15.26 17.28
CA SER A 795 28.78 16.37 18.07
C SER A 795 27.93 17.31 17.23
N GLU A 796 28.28 17.53 15.96
CA GLU A 796 27.46 18.24 14.98
C GLU A 796 26.12 17.51 14.78
N GLY A 797 26.17 16.20 14.48
CA GLY A 797 24.96 15.39 14.31
C GLY A 797 24.07 15.33 15.55
N LEU A 798 24.65 15.29 16.75
CA LEU A 798 23.92 15.29 18.01
C LEU A 798 23.27 16.64 18.35
N LYS A 799 23.71 17.77 17.76
CA LYS A 799 22.97 19.04 17.86
C LYS A 799 21.64 18.98 17.11
N GLU A 800 21.65 18.35 15.94
CA GLU A 800 20.45 18.16 15.10
C GLU A 800 19.56 16.99 15.58
N LEU A 801 20.18 15.97 16.18
CA LEU A 801 19.55 14.72 16.57
C LEU A 801 19.90 14.34 18.03
N PRO A 802 19.44 15.13 19.02
CA PRO A 802 19.83 14.97 20.43
C PRO A 802 19.33 13.68 21.09
N GLU A 803 18.39 12.97 20.46
CA GLU A 803 17.83 11.70 20.94
C GLU A 803 18.29 10.49 20.12
N ASN A 804 19.35 10.63 19.31
CA ASN A 804 19.87 9.53 18.50
C ASN A 804 20.91 8.70 19.28
N ALA A 805 20.44 7.58 19.84
CA ALA A 805 21.26 6.63 20.59
C ALA A 805 22.43 6.05 19.77
N GLN A 806 22.26 5.89 18.45
CA GLN A 806 23.31 5.33 17.61
C GLN A 806 24.49 6.32 17.48
N LEU A 807 24.22 7.62 17.33
CA LEU A 807 25.29 8.64 17.28
C LEU A 807 26.06 8.74 18.61
N TYR A 808 25.37 8.64 19.76
CA TYR A 808 26.04 8.54 21.06
C TYR A 808 26.91 7.28 21.18
N SER A 809 26.46 6.15 20.63
CA SER A 809 27.25 4.91 20.63
C SER A 809 28.56 5.07 19.84
N TYR A 810 28.49 5.64 18.63
CA TYR A 810 29.69 5.97 17.83
C TYR A 810 30.62 6.96 18.57
N LEU A 811 30.04 7.97 19.22
CA LEU A 811 30.82 8.97 19.96
C LEU A 811 31.54 8.33 21.14
N GLY A 812 30.85 7.47 21.89
CA GLY A 812 31.43 6.74 23.02
C GLY A 812 32.58 5.82 22.59
N VAL A 813 32.46 5.14 21.45
CA VAL A 813 33.56 4.32 20.89
C VAL A 813 34.76 5.20 20.51
N ALA A 814 34.53 6.31 19.81
CA ALA A 814 35.60 7.23 19.42
C ALA A 814 36.32 7.84 20.64
N GLN A 815 35.56 8.24 21.67
CA GLN A 815 36.10 8.76 22.92
C GLN A 815 36.96 7.72 23.63
N ALA A 816 36.48 6.48 23.76
CA ALA A 816 37.22 5.38 24.38
C ALA A 816 38.54 5.10 23.65
N ARG A 817 38.54 5.10 22.32
CA ARG A 817 39.75 4.89 21.50
C ARG A 817 40.73 6.06 21.56
N SER A 818 40.24 7.26 21.87
CA SER A 818 41.07 8.45 22.12
C SER A 818 41.46 8.65 23.59
N ASP A 819 41.24 7.63 24.44
CA ASP A 819 41.51 7.63 25.90
C ASP A 819 40.69 8.65 26.72
N ASP A 820 39.59 9.15 26.16
CA ASP A 820 38.59 9.96 26.88
C ASP A 820 37.56 9.04 27.54
N LEU A 821 38.01 8.31 28.58
CA LEU A 821 37.15 7.39 29.33
C LEU A 821 35.93 8.07 30.00
N PRO A 822 36.05 9.27 30.62
CA PRO A 822 34.89 9.95 31.20
C PRO A 822 33.82 10.31 30.16
N GLY A 823 34.25 10.84 29.00
CA GLY A 823 33.33 11.14 27.90
C GLY A 823 32.68 9.88 27.34
N ALA A 824 33.45 8.80 27.16
CA ALA A 824 32.92 7.52 26.68
C ALA A 824 31.85 6.93 27.62
N ILE A 825 32.04 7.06 28.94
CA ILE A 825 31.06 6.65 29.94
C ILE A 825 29.78 7.49 29.81
N ASP A 826 29.89 8.82 29.75
CA ASP A 826 28.73 9.72 29.61
C ASP A 826 27.91 9.40 28.35
N SER A 827 28.59 9.22 27.21
CA SER A 827 27.96 8.84 25.95
C SER A 827 27.20 7.51 26.05
N ASN A 828 27.78 6.46 26.65
CA ASN A 828 27.10 5.17 26.81
C ASN A 828 25.96 5.22 27.84
N LEU A 829 26.07 6.03 28.90
CA LEU A 829 24.96 6.28 29.82
C LEU A 829 23.80 6.96 29.10
N LYS A 830 24.09 7.90 28.19
CA LYS A 830 23.05 8.53 27.35
C LYS A 830 22.38 7.53 26.41
N VAL A 831 23.14 6.58 25.84
CA VAL A 831 22.54 5.46 25.09
C VAL A 831 21.55 4.68 25.94
N LEU A 832 21.87 4.40 27.21
CA LEU A 832 20.96 3.68 28.11
C LEU A 832 19.77 4.52 28.59
N GLU A 833 19.91 5.85 28.68
CA GLU A 833 18.77 6.73 28.92
C GLU A 833 17.74 6.64 27.78
N LEU A 834 18.22 6.60 26.53
CA LEU A 834 17.38 6.50 25.33
C LEU A 834 16.90 5.07 25.05
N GLN A 835 17.74 4.08 25.36
CA GLN A 835 17.51 2.66 25.12
C GLN A 835 17.91 1.83 26.36
N PRO A 836 17.03 1.73 27.37
CA PRO A 836 17.35 1.08 28.64
C PRO A 836 17.73 -0.40 28.57
N THR A 837 17.40 -1.08 27.47
CA THR A 837 17.71 -2.50 27.25
C THR A 837 18.84 -2.70 26.22
N ASN A 838 19.66 -1.69 25.96
CA ASN A 838 20.78 -1.81 25.04
C ASN A 838 21.94 -2.58 25.70
N MET A 839 21.99 -3.89 25.46
CA MET A 839 23.04 -4.78 25.98
C MET A 839 24.45 -4.33 25.58
N GLY A 840 24.63 -3.85 24.34
CA GLY A 840 25.92 -3.37 23.85
C GLY A 840 26.46 -2.20 24.67
N ALA A 841 25.61 -1.23 25.01
CA ALA A 841 25.97 -0.09 25.85
C ALA A 841 26.30 -0.52 27.29
N MET A 842 25.54 -1.44 27.90
CA MET A 842 25.86 -1.98 29.23
C MET A 842 27.21 -2.71 29.25
N ARG A 843 27.48 -3.52 28.21
CA ARG A 843 28.78 -4.20 28.04
C ARG A 843 29.92 -3.18 27.89
N ASN A 844 29.73 -2.14 27.07
CA ASN A 844 30.71 -1.08 26.90
C ASN A 844 30.98 -0.34 28.22
N LEU A 845 29.94 0.01 28.98
CA LEU A 845 30.11 0.63 30.31
C LEU A 845 30.90 -0.28 31.26
N SER A 846 30.62 -1.59 31.28
CA SER A 846 31.37 -2.54 32.08
C SER A 846 32.87 -2.50 31.75
N LEU A 847 33.22 -2.49 30.47
CA LEU A 847 34.62 -2.37 30.02
C LEU A 847 35.23 -1.00 30.38
N LEU A 848 34.49 0.09 30.16
CA LEU A 848 34.96 1.45 30.44
C LEU A 848 35.19 1.72 31.93
N TYR A 849 34.31 1.23 32.81
CA TYR A 849 34.50 1.33 34.26
C TYR A 849 35.67 0.47 34.75
N ARG A 850 35.88 -0.71 34.15
CA ARG A 850 37.08 -1.52 34.42
C ARG A 850 38.34 -0.77 34.06
N ASP A 851 38.38 -0.17 32.86
CA ASP A 851 39.54 0.55 32.35
C ASP A 851 39.76 1.87 33.11
N SER A 852 38.69 2.45 33.67
CA SER A 852 38.72 3.59 34.61
C SER A 852 39.05 3.21 36.06
N GLN A 853 39.50 1.97 36.30
CA GLN A 853 39.87 1.43 37.62
C GLN A 853 38.73 1.45 38.66
N GLN A 854 37.49 1.28 38.22
CA GLN A 854 36.28 1.18 39.06
C GLN A 854 35.60 -0.19 38.84
N PRO A 855 36.23 -1.29 39.28
CA PRO A 855 35.77 -2.64 38.94
C PRO A 855 34.43 -3.02 39.59
N GLU A 856 34.03 -2.41 40.71
CA GLU A 856 32.73 -2.67 41.35
C GLU A 856 31.55 -2.17 40.50
N ASP A 857 31.69 -1.00 39.87
CA ASP A 857 30.67 -0.48 38.95
C ASP A 857 30.69 -1.24 37.62
N ALA A 858 31.88 -1.70 37.18
CA ALA A 858 32.01 -2.57 36.03
C ALA A 858 31.22 -3.89 36.20
N VAL A 859 31.28 -4.49 37.40
CA VAL A 859 30.51 -5.71 37.75
C VAL A 859 29.02 -5.45 37.62
N LYS A 860 28.49 -4.36 38.20
CA LYS A 860 27.06 -4.04 38.15
C LYS A 860 26.54 -3.98 36.70
N TRP A 861 27.29 -3.33 35.81
CA TRP A 861 26.90 -3.24 34.41
C TRP A 861 26.97 -4.58 33.67
N ALA A 862 27.96 -5.43 33.97
CA ALA A 862 28.02 -6.79 33.44
C ALA A 862 26.83 -7.64 33.90
N GLU A 863 26.47 -7.58 35.18
CA GLU A 863 25.31 -8.27 35.73
C GLU A 863 23.99 -7.81 35.10
N GLN A 864 23.82 -6.50 34.90
CA GLN A 864 22.65 -5.96 34.22
C GLN A 864 22.57 -6.42 32.76
N ALA A 865 23.69 -6.41 32.04
CA ALA A 865 23.75 -6.93 30.67
C ALA A 865 23.35 -8.41 30.61
N ILE A 866 23.83 -9.23 31.55
CA ILE A 866 23.44 -10.65 31.66
C ILE A 866 21.94 -10.79 31.92
N ALA A 867 21.39 -10.01 32.86
CA ALA A 867 20.00 -10.11 33.27
C ALA A 867 18.99 -9.82 32.15
N ILE A 868 19.33 -8.93 31.20
CA ILE A 868 18.45 -8.58 30.08
C ILE A 868 18.67 -9.44 28.84
N THR A 869 19.77 -10.22 28.78
CA THR A 869 20.12 -10.99 27.59
C THR A 869 19.24 -12.24 27.49
N PRO A 870 18.54 -12.46 26.35
CA PRO A 870 17.70 -13.63 26.16
C PRO A 870 18.49 -14.96 26.22
N PRO A 871 17.95 -16.04 26.83
CA PRO A 871 18.63 -17.33 26.94
C PRO A 871 19.05 -17.99 25.62
N ASN A 872 18.45 -17.61 24.49
CA ASN A 872 18.79 -18.13 23.17
C ASN A 872 20.03 -17.45 22.55
N GLN A 873 20.52 -16.34 23.12
CA GLN A 873 21.76 -15.68 22.70
C GLN A 873 22.97 -16.29 23.42
N VAL A 874 23.20 -17.58 23.16
CA VAL A 874 24.21 -18.43 23.82
C VAL A 874 25.60 -17.79 23.79
N ASN A 875 26.03 -17.28 22.63
CA ASN A 875 27.35 -16.67 22.47
C ASN A 875 27.52 -15.37 23.25
N ASP A 876 26.49 -14.52 23.30
CA ASP A 876 26.55 -13.23 24.00
C ASP A 876 26.54 -13.45 25.52
N LEU A 877 25.66 -14.33 26.03
CA LEU A 877 25.64 -14.70 27.45
C LEU A 877 26.99 -15.28 27.90
N LYS A 878 27.58 -16.14 27.08
CA LYS A 878 28.90 -16.71 27.34
C LYS A 878 29.98 -15.62 27.45
N GLN A 879 30.03 -14.69 26.50
CA GLN A 879 30.98 -13.57 26.55
C GLN A 879 30.77 -12.66 27.76
N LEU A 880 29.51 -12.40 28.13
CA LEU A 880 29.17 -11.58 29.30
C LEU A 880 29.54 -12.27 30.63
N HIS A 881 29.30 -13.57 30.76
CA HIS A 881 29.75 -14.33 31.94
C HIS A 881 31.27 -14.41 32.04
N GLN A 882 31.99 -14.50 30.91
CA GLN A 882 33.45 -14.42 30.90
C GLN A 882 33.95 -13.04 31.35
N LEU A 883 33.31 -11.96 30.86
CA LEU A 883 33.60 -10.61 31.31
C LEU A 883 33.36 -10.46 32.82
N ALA A 884 32.18 -10.87 33.31
CA ALA A 884 31.86 -10.84 34.73
C ALA A 884 32.85 -11.65 35.58
N ALA A 885 33.22 -12.87 35.17
CA ALA A 885 34.21 -13.70 35.85
C ALA A 885 35.57 -12.99 35.97
N SER A 886 36.03 -12.33 34.89
CA SER A 886 37.28 -11.56 34.93
C SER A 886 37.23 -10.39 35.92
N LEU A 887 36.07 -9.72 36.05
CA LEU A 887 35.86 -8.61 36.98
C LEU A 887 35.73 -9.11 38.43
N TYR A 888 35.08 -10.24 38.65
CA TYR A 888 35.03 -10.91 39.96
C TYR A 888 36.42 -11.35 40.42
N GLN A 889 37.26 -11.81 39.50
CA GLN A 889 38.64 -12.17 39.81
C GLN A 889 39.45 -10.94 40.28
N VAL A 890 39.28 -9.80 39.62
CA VAL A 890 39.95 -8.54 40.01
C VAL A 890 39.41 -8.01 41.35
N THR A 891 38.13 -8.17 41.65
CA THR A 891 37.50 -7.73 42.92
C THR A 891 37.62 -8.76 44.05
N GLY A 892 38.29 -9.91 43.83
CA GLY A 892 38.52 -10.94 44.85
C GLY A 892 37.28 -11.79 45.20
N GLN A 893 36.24 -11.77 44.37
CA GLN A 893 34.98 -12.50 44.58
C GLN A 893 35.05 -13.92 43.98
N GLN A 894 35.89 -14.77 44.57
CA GLN A 894 36.23 -16.09 44.02
C GLN A 894 35.02 -17.03 43.82
N ASP A 895 34.02 -16.97 44.69
CA ASP A 895 32.78 -17.77 44.56
C ASP A 895 31.96 -17.36 43.31
N GLN A 896 31.93 -16.07 42.99
CA GLN A 896 31.22 -15.55 41.81
C GLN A 896 31.95 -15.87 40.50
N VAL A 897 33.29 -15.97 40.55
CA VAL A 897 34.08 -16.49 39.42
C VAL A 897 33.66 -17.93 39.11
N LEU A 898 33.62 -18.79 40.13
CA LEU A 898 33.19 -20.17 39.96
C LEU A 898 31.76 -20.27 39.42
N ALA A 899 30.81 -19.52 40.01
CA ALA A 899 29.42 -19.49 39.56
C ALA A 899 29.27 -19.03 38.11
N SER A 900 30.05 -18.03 37.67
CA SER A 900 30.02 -17.53 36.29
C SER A 900 30.49 -18.61 35.30
N TYR A 901 31.54 -19.36 35.63
CA TYR A 901 32.00 -20.47 34.80
C TYR A 901 31.08 -21.70 34.85
N GLU A 902 30.44 -21.99 35.98
CA GLU A 902 29.37 -23.01 36.04
C GLU A 902 28.22 -22.64 35.09
N ARG A 903 27.83 -21.36 35.06
CA ARG A 903 26.80 -20.87 34.15
C ARG A 903 27.20 -20.98 32.68
N ILE A 904 28.46 -20.72 32.35
CA ILE A 904 28.99 -20.97 30.99
C ILE A 904 28.89 -22.45 30.62
N ARG A 905 29.23 -23.38 31.54
CA ARG A 905 29.10 -24.82 31.31
C ARG A 905 27.65 -25.26 31.09
N GLU A 906 26.68 -24.62 31.74
CA GLU A 906 25.25 -24.89 31.50
C GLU A 906 24.79 -24.39 30.12
N ILE A 907 25.31 -23.24 29.68
CA ILE A 907 24.99 -22.62 28.38
C ILE A 907 25.64 -23.39 27.22
N ASP A 908 26.91 -23.75 27.37
CA ASP A 908 27.72 -24.47 26.39
C ASP A 908 28.53 -25.58 27.09
N PRO A 909 27.97 -26.80 27.20
CA PRO A 909 28.64 -27.92 27.87
C PRO A 909 29.94 -28.39 27.21
N ASN A 910 30.18 -27.99 25.96
CA ASN A 910 31.31 -28.45 25.16
C ASN A 910 32.43 -27.39 25.05
N ASP A 911 32.36 -26.30 25.80
CA ASP A 911 33.44 -25.31 25.85
C ASP A 911 34.66 -25.84 26.64
N ALA A 912 35.63 -26.38 25.90
CA ALA A 912 36.89 -26.87 26.48
C ALA A 912 37.68 -25.80 27.26
N ALA A 913 37.60 -24.51 26.91
CA ALA A 913 38.30 -23.46 27.63
C ALA A 913 37.63 -23.16 28.98
N ALA A 914 36.30 -23.11 29.01
CA ALA A 914 35.54 -22.95 30.26
C ALA A 914 35.72 -24.16 31.18
N LEU A 915 35.67 -25.38 30.63
CA LEU A 915 35.91 -26.61 31.39
C LEU A 915 37.33 -26.66 31.98
N ARG A 916 38.38 -26.29 31.23
CA ARG A 916 39.73 -26.20 31.79
C ARG A 916 39.82 -25.21 32.96
N THR A 917 39.16 -24.07 32.82
CA THR A 917 39.14 -23.05 33.88
C THR A 917 38.38 -23.55 35.11
N LEU A 918 37.23 -24.21 34.93
CA LEU A 918 36.49 -24.87 36.02
C LEU A 918 37.31 -25.94 36.72
N ASN A 919 38.05 -26.78 35.98
CA ASN A 919 38.92 -27.79 36.59
C ASN A 919 39.94 -27.14 37.52
N SER A 920 40.62 -26.08 37.06
CA SER A 920 41.57 -25.33 37.88
C SER A 920 40.91 -24.73 39.12
N LEU A 921 39.69 -24.18 39.01
CA LEU A 921 38.96 -23.60 40.14
C LEU A 921 38.53 -24.68 41.15
N TYR A 922 38.00 -25.80 40.70
CA TYR A 922 37.63 -26.92 41.59
C TYR A 922 38.85 -27.54 42.27
N ALA A 923 39.96 -27.71 41.55
CA ALA A 923 41.20 -28.23 42.13
C ALA A 923 41.76 -27.28 43.20
N GLN A 924 41.71 -25.96 42.97
CA GLN A 924 42.09 -24.95 43.98
C GLN A 924 41.18 -24.99 45.22
N ASN A 925 39.87 -25.16 45.01
CA ASN A 925 38.88 -25.27 46.09
C ASN A 925 38.84 -26.66 46.75
N GLN A 926 39.63 -27.62 46.27
CA GLN A 926 39.66 -29.01 46.72
C GLN A 926 38.33 -29.77 46.50
N ASP A 927 37.51 -29.31 45.54
CA ASP A 927 36.28 -29.95 45.11
C ASP A 927 36.57 -31.10 44.12
N TRP A 928 37.30 -32.11 44.61
CA TRP A 928 37.85 -33.21 43.80
C TRP A 928 36.80 -33.95 42.97
N GLY A 929 35.59 -34.13 43.50
CA GLY A 929 34.48 -34.78 42.77
C GLY A 929 34.06 -34.02 41.52
N LYS A 930 33.84 -32.70 41.63
CA LYS A 930 33.46 -31.84 40.50
C LYS A 930 34.62 -31.67 39.49
N SER A 931 35.86 -31.62 39.99
CA SER A 931 37.06 -31.60 39.13
C SER A 931 37.15 -32.85 38.25
N VAL A 932 36.94 -34.06 38.81
CA VAL A 932 36.90 -35.30 38.04
C VAL A 932 35.77 -35.32 37.01
N GLU A 933 34.58 -34.80 37.33
CA GLU A 933 33.49 -34.69 36.35
C GLU A 933 33.86 -33.81 35.14
N VAL A 934 34.48 -32.66 35.39
CA VAL A 934 34.92 -31.73 34.35
C VAL A 934 36.05 -32.34 33.51
N LEU A 935 37.02 -33.00 34.15
CA LEU A 935 38.11 -33.70 33.45
C LEU A 935 37.59 -34.86 32.58
N ARG A 936 36.53 -35.56 33.02
CA ARG A 936 35.88 -36.59 32.19
C ARG A 936 35.21 -35.99 30.95
N ALA A 937 34.55 -34.83 31.10
CA ALA A 937 33.98 -34.10 29.97
C ALA A 937 35.08 -33.62 29.00
N LEU A 938 36.19 -33.10 29.52
CA LEU A 938 37.36 -32.72 28.71
C LEU A 938 37.98 -33.92 27.99
N ALA A 939 38.13 -35.07 28.66
CA ALA A 939 38.64 -36.30 28.05
C ALA A 939 37.71 -36.87 26.96
N ALA A 940 36.42 -36.55 26.98
CA ALA A 940 35.50 -36.90 25.90
C ALA A 940 35.65 -35.97 24.68
N LEU A 941 35.96 -34.69 24.90
CA LEU A 941 36.19 -33.70 23.84
C LEU A 941 37.60 -33.81 23.24
N GLU A 942 38.59 -34.14 24.06
CA GLU A 942 40.02 -34.26 23.70
C GLU A 942 40.52 -35.69 24.02
N PRO A 943 40.09 -36.72 23.27
CA PRO A 943 40.32 -38.13 23.62
C PRO A 943 41.78 -38.57 23.55
N ASP A 944 42.60 -37.89 22.74
CA ASP A 944 44.01 -38.23 22.52
C ASP A 944 44.95 -37.57 23.55
N ARG A 945 44.41 -36.76 24.45
CA ARG A 945 45.19 -35.96 25.39
C ARG A 945 45.40 -36.72 26.70
N PHE A 946 46.57 -37.36 26.84
CA PHE A 946 46.89 -38.22 27.98
C PHE A 946 46.90 -37.50 29.34
N GLU A 947 47.04 -36.17 29.35
CA GLU A 947 47.07 -35.36 30.56
C GLU A 947 45.75 -35.40 31.33
N HIS A 948 44.60 -35.44 30.65
CA HIS A 948 43.28 -35.49 31.30
C HIS A 948 43.08 -36.77 32.14
N PRO A 949 43.26 -38.00 31.60
CA PRO A 949 43.16 -39.22 32.40
C PRO A 949 44.28 -39.30 33.47
N LEU A 950 45.46 -38.76 33.22
CA LEU A 950 46.54 -38.71 34.21
C LEU A 950 46.18 -37.83 35.42
N GLU A 951 45.55 -36.68 35.17
CA GLU A 951 45.11 -35.75 36.20
C GLU A 951 43.93 -36.33 37.01
N ILE A 952 42.98 -37.02 36.36
CA ILE A 952 41.93 -37.79 37.04
C ILE A 952 42.55 -38.84 37.97
N ALA A 953 43.53 -39.61 37.49
CA ALA A 953 44.19 -40.64 38.27
C ALA A 953 44.87 -40.08 39.52
N ARG A 954 45.58 -38.95 39.39
CA ARG A 954 46.21 -38.25 40.52
C ARG A 954 45.20 -37.79 41.56
N ILE A 955 44.07 -37.23 41.13
CA ILE A 955 43.00 -36.77 42.03
C ILE A 955 42.35 -37.96 42.75
N LEU A 956 42.03 -39.05 42.03
CA LEU A 956 41.45 -40.25 42.62
C LEU A 956 42.38 -40.88 43.67
N GLN A 957 43.69 -40.91 43.38
CA GLN A 957 44.69 -41.36 44.35
C GLN A 957 44.69 -40.48 45.60
N GLN A 958 44.62 -39.15 45.43
CA GLN A 958 44.60 -38.19 46.54
C GLN A 958 43.34 -38.33 47.41
N VAL A 959 42.21 -38.77 46.84
CA VAL A 959 40.93 -39.02 47.55
C VAL A 959 40.85 -40.45 48.12
N GLY A 960 41.86 -41.30 47.87
CA GLY A 960 41.95 -42.67 48.40
C GLY A 960 41.21 -43.74 47.58
N GLN A 961 40.85 -43.44 46.33
CA GLN A 961 40.24 -44.38 45.37
C GLN A 961 41.32 -45.00 44.47
N THR A 962 42.22 -45.79 45.07
CA THR A 962 43.42 -46.32 44.40
C THR A 962 43.11 -47.22 43.19
N GLU A 963 42.07 -48.05 43.25
CA GLU A 963 41.70 -48.94 42.13
C GLU A 963 41.32 -48.15 40.88
N ASP A 964 40.39 -47.19 41.01
CA ASP A 964 39.99 -46.32 39.89
C ASP A 964 41.16 -45.43 39.41
N ALA A 965 42.03 -45.00 40.32
CA ALA A 965 43.23 -44.23 39.96
C ALA A 965 44.17 -45.01 39.04
N VAL A 966 44.40 -46.30 39.32
CA VAL A 966 45.23 -47.18 38.49
C VAL A 966 44.61 -47.39 37.10
N ASP A 967 43.28 -47.53 37.01
CA ASP A 967 42.59 -47.67 35.72
C ASP A 967 42.74 -46.43 34.83
N PHE A 968 42.54 -45.23 35.39
CA PHE A 968 42.75 -43.98 34.65
C PHE A 968 44.23 -43.74 34.32
N ALA A 969 45.16 -44.13 35.19
CA ALA A 969 46.60 -44.04 34.92
C ALA A 969 47.04 -45.00 33.80
N ASN A 970 46.49 -46.21 33.73
CA ASN A 970 46.70 -47.15 32.61
C ASN A 970 46.18 -46.57 31.29
N ARG A 971 45.03 -45.89 31.33
CA ARG A 971 44.49 -45.17 30.16
C ARG A 971 45.36 -43.97 29.75
N ALA A 972 45.94 -43.25 30.71
CA ALA A 972 46.93 -42.21 30.40
C ALA A 972 48.21 -42.81 29.79
N LEU A 973 48.69 -43.94 30.31
CA LEU A 973 49.89 -44.61 29.82
C LEU A 973 49.77 -45.07 28.35
N SER A 974 48.58 -45.53 27.93
CA SER A 974 48.35 -45.94 26.54
C SER A 974 48.33 -44.78 25.56
N LEU A 975 48.02 -43.56 26.03
CA LEU A 975 47.95 -42.33 25.24
C LEU A 975 49.25 -41.49 25.33
N ALA A 976 50.08 -41.71 26.34
CA ALA A 976 51.25 -40.89 26.62
C ALA A 976 52.37 -41.07 25.57
N PRO A 977 53.13 -40.02 25.25
CA PRO A 977 54.35 -40.13 24.47
C PRO A 977 55.45 -40.90 25.23
N GLU A 978 56.36 -41.55 24.50
CA GLU A 978 57.34 -42.52 25.05
C GLU A 978 58.20 -41.95 26.20
N ASP A 979 58.52 -40.66 26.17
CA ASP A 979 59.29 -39.98 27.21
C ASP A 979 58.55 -39.85 28.56
N GLN A 980 57.22 -39.91 28.55
CA GLN A 980 56.36 -39.81 29.74
C GLN A 980 55.91 -41.19 30.26
N LYS A 981 55.99 -42.24 29.43
CA LYS A 981 55.48 -43.59 29.78
C LYS A 981 56.20 -44.21 30.97
N GLU A 982 57.51 -44.02 31.08
CA GLU A 982 58.29 -44.57 32.19
C GLU A 982 57.86 -43.95 33.53
N ALA A 983 57.65 -42.63 33.57
CA ALA A 983 57.19 -41.92 34.77
C ALA A 983 55.77 -42.34 35.18
N ILE A 984 54.85 -42.50 34.23
CA ILE A 984 53.48 -42.95 34.50
C ILE A 984 53.46 -44.42 34.97
N SER A 985 54.31 -45.27 34.38
CA SER A 985 54.45 -46.68 34.79
C SER A 985 54.98 -46.83 36.22
N GLN A 986 55.94 -45.98 36.61
CA GLN A 986 56.43 -45.91 38.00
C GLN A 986 55.35 -45.45 38.98
N LEU A 987 54.53 -44.46 38.59
CA LEU A 987 53.38 -44.02 39.41
C LEU A 987 52.35 -45.14 39.61
N ILE A 988 51.99 -45.86 38.54
CA ILE A 988 51.08 -47.01 38.62
C ILE A 988 51.65 -48.07 39.57
N GLN A 989 52.93 -48.44 39.40
CA GLN A 989 53.59 -49.44 40.25
C GLN A 989 53.62 -49.02 41.72
N GLN A 990 53.83 -47.72 42.00
CA GLN A 990 53.82 -47.17 43.35
C GLN A 990 52.42 -47.25 43.97
N TRP A 991 51.37 -46.86 43.24
CA TRP A 991 50.00 -46.87 43.76
C TRP A 991 49.46 -48.30 43.94
N SER A 992 49.79 -49.23 43.02
CA SER A 992 49.42 -50.65 43.16
C SER A 992 50.12 -51.39 44.31
N GLN A 993 51.20 -50.84 44.87
CA GLN A 993 51.88 -51.40 46.05
C GLN A 993 51.33 -50.87 47.39
N GLN A 994 50.53 -49.80 47.37
CA GLN A 994 50.04 -49.12 48.58
C GLN A 994 48.72 -49.68 49.13
N GLY A 995 48.16 -50.72 48.52
CA GLY A 995 46.94 -51.40 48.95
C GLY A 995 45.89 -51.38 47.87
#